data_AF-A0A0E3QEJ9-F1
#
_entry.id   AF-A0A0E3QEJ9-F1
#
_cell.length_a   1.000
_cell.length_b   1.000
_cell.length_c   1.000
_cell.angle_alpha   90.00
_cell.angle_beta   90.00
_cell.angle_gamma   90.00
#
_symmetry.space_group_name_H-M   'P 1'
#
loop_
_entity.id
_entity.type
_entity.pdbx_description
1 polymer ?
#
loop_
_entity_poly.entity_id
_entity_poly.type
_entity_poly.pdbx_seq_one_letter_code
_entity_poly.pdbx_strand_id
1 'polypeptide(L)'
;MPFTYSRDKVEVKSLLDIVDVIGRDIDLHHIGGDGYAGTVGEAGSSGESLKVNQKQQTWYDFKNKQGGDVYDWIGNINGLDVRGADFPKVLKIAADLAGVELEEMTEQERDAAKEKADIHNIYTETAEIYHKNITPVLYDYIFQKWGITRETVDKLKIGYATAGGDLTDLDKTTLKKSGLVYVNNGIIGGEVFKGRIIFPYWKNGKVVYLIGRKTGETPEAECEKRMKYKKLLVHKKEHEYVSPVVQNSYFYGEDSLRGAEYCIITEGVADCIAMLQAGLPCISPVTVQFREKDHLKLISLTKGLKRVYICNDNETNKAGLKGALNTAEALESTEIEVRLIELPKPEGVDKIDIADYMKDHSPEDFKGLMDSSVSLWPYKLNQQVIPANATSLERLRALKTFISNELKGMEQAEWELFVNNEVMEKFRLKQKDIKTTVAEVRESRLRDKEVMNEGLSKKRKVQQQILRENVETDGKVSSQDRLSRYPAEVIANANDILDSGDPFDFILRTWNKLHAGDTNIGENLLCSATCTQILNAKLGMHQKPSGATGSGKSDVFIQMKELLPSWKLITGAFSSKALFYDDDIKEGTIIYTDDVNLTNEIIPLLRSATSSFQEETVYITLTANLEKKPLKIRKRVTFWFSSVGSMQDEQLETRFFFGDTDESGEQDNRVHENQKKRVRLPDTAIDDDILICRAIFEMIFEKEYYVLVPFVDAITWNDKEHRRNWDKFLDLLLSVVVFKHRQRKIINGYLIADIEDFERAKKIYKGTAVSNATNLNGKEIEIMKAIQAASGCKISYRDLQEKTGIKATSLRYTIEGRDRYSEGLLGKVKGLSSYVETDTETGNGGNRAKSCRNKFCEYKGDLFTITSKLYQPVCTIDKEKAVRLTSEFMANTTENTLMTHNDSQLNVSHLNDSGIRENTDNTNKITYSTERGTDDAIDNLYISQESTEQNFIFNPSLSNPVVCESLAKNEVNDNDSHHFLECEPCESLSQNSSLDSEKVYEPFVSYSEDQNIYEVVGLVKIALINYAKSKYKSTVNDINKFVESFNKEIPEYGQRLGYQRVLYEAERLKERGWK
;
A
#
# COMPACT_ATOMS: atom_id res chain seq x y z
N MET A 1 -16.90 -9.75 6.71
CA MET A 1 -16.60 -8.45 6.11
C MET A 1 -15.32 -8.64 5.32
N PRO A 2 -15.29 -8.23 4.05
CA PRO A 2 -14.02 -7.99 3.34
C PRO A 2 -13.25 -6.85 4.05
N PHE A 3 -11.97 -6.70 3.71
CA PHE A 3 -11.08 -5.74 4.40
C PHE A 3 -11.52 -4.28 4.20
N THR A 4 -11.94 -3.92 2.98
CA THR A 4 -12.66 -2.70 2.58
C THR A 4 -13.74 -2.32 3.60
N TYR A 5 -14.80 -3.11 3.71
CA TYR A 5 -15.93 -2.83 4.61
C TYR A 5 -15.57 -2.75 6.10
N SER A 6 -14.42 -3.27 6.51
CA SER A 6 -13.90 -3.12 7.87
C SER A 6 -13.03 -1.86 8.06
N ARG A 7 -12.43 -1.34 6.99
CA ARG A 7 -11.77 -0.03 6.95
C ARG A 7 -12.81 1.07 6.95
N ASP A 8 -13.73 1.06 5.98
CA ASP A 8 -14.77 2.09 5.80
C ASP A 8 -15.60 2.28 7.08
N LYS A 9 -15.94 1.17 7.76
CA LYS A 9 -16.66 1.20 9.04
C LYS A 9 -15.88 1.88 10.18
N VAL A 10 -14.56 1.79 10.19
CA VAL A 10 -13.71 2.46 11.19
C VAL A 10 -13.50 3.93 10.79
N GLU A 11 -13.25 4.18 9.51
CA GLU A 11 -13.02 5.50 8.93
C GLU A 11 -14.25 6.40 9.11
N VAL A 12 -15.43 5.98 8.64
CA VAL A 12 -16.72 6.68 8.83
C VAL A 12 -17.05 6.89 10.31
N LYS A 13 -16.78 5.91 11.19
CA LYS A 13 -17.05 6.07 12.63
C LYS A 13 -16.10 7.08 13.29
N SER A 14 -14.87 7.22 12.79
CA SER A 14 -13.90 8.19 13.32
C SER A 14 -14.17 9.64 12.90
N LEU A 15 -15.05 9.84 11.91
CA LEU A 15 -15.42 11.15 11.35
C LEU A 15 -16.75 11.70 11.87
N LEU A 16 -17.42 10.98 12.78
CA LEU A 16 -18.71 11.36 13.38
C LEU A 16 -18.55 11.57 14.88
N ASP A 17 -18.95 12.73 15.39
CA ASP A 17 -19.27 12.89 16.81
C ASP A 17 -20.74 12.49 17.05
N ILE A 18 -20.95 11.57 17.99
CA ILE A 18 -22.27 11.11 18.40
C ILE A 18 -23.15 12.23 18.96
N VAL A 19 -22.58 13.29 19.54
CA VAL A 19 -23.34 14.46 20.00
C VAL A 19 -23.88 15.25 18.80
N ASP A 20 -23.05 15.47 17.77
CA ASP A 20 -23.46 16.16 16.53
C ASP A 20 -24.40 15.33 15.64
N VAL A 21 -24.42 14.01 15.80
CA VAL A 21 -25.37 13.12 15.11
C VAL A 21 -26.71 13.10 15.85
N ILE A 22 -26.72 12.87 17.17
CA ILE A 22 -27.96 12.83 17.96
C ILE A 22 -28.61 14.22 18.01
N GLY A 23 -27.81 15.29 18.10
CA GLY A 23 -28.26 16.70 18.14
C GLY A 23 -28.97 17.19 16.87
N ARG A 24 -29.05 16.38 15.80
CA ARG A 24 -29.88 16.65 14.62
C ARG A 24 -31.33 16.22 14.80
N ASP A 25 -31.55 15.18 15.60
CA ASP A 25 -32.85 14.54 15.82
C ASP A 25 -33.48 14.94 17.16
N ILE A 26 -32.65 15.19 18.18
CA ILE A 26 -33.04 15.40 19.58
C ILE A 26 -32.36 16.67 20.11
N ASP A 27 -33.10 17.52 20.81
CA ASP A 27 -32.53 18.65 21.56
C ASP A 27 -31.70 18.11 22.75
N LEU A 28 -30.42 18.48 22.80
CA LEU A 28 -29.44 17.98 23.76
C LEU A 28 -28.83 19.13 24.57
N HIS A 29 -29.09 19.16 25.88
CA HIS A 29 -28.40 20.08 26.79
C HIS A 29 -27.19 19.43 27.46
N HIS A 30 -26.16 20.24 27.72
CA HIS A 30 -24.96 19.82 28.45
C HIS A 30 -25.26 19.65 29.94
N ILE A 31 -24.77 18.57 30.54
CA ILE A 31 -24.96 18.25 31.98
C ILE A 31 -23.63 18.19 32.76
N GLY A 32 -22.53 18.66 32.16
CA GLY A 32 -21.21 18.72 32.77
C GLY A 32 -20.24 17.65 32.28
N GLY A 33 -18.95 17.99 32.26
CA GLY A 33 -17.88 17.12 31.73
C GLY A 33 -18.11 16.77 30.27
N ASP A 34 -17.94 15.49 29.93
CA ASP A 34 -18.18 14.94 28.59
C ASP A 34 -19.68 14.55 28.35
N GLY A 35 -20.60 14.97 29.23
CA GLY A 35 -21.97 14.47 29.31
C GLY A 35 -23.06 15.42 28.80
N TYR A 36 -24.02 14.85 28.05
CA TYR A 36 -25.21 15.52 27.52
C TYR A 36 -26.49 14.74 27.87
N ALA A 37 -27.65 15.41 27.84
CA ALA A 37 -28.95 14.81 28.13
C ALA A 37 -30.06 15.33 27.21
N GLY A 38 -31.12 14.54 27.06
CA GLY A 38 -32.34 14.90 26.31
C GLY A 38 -33.44 13.84 26.51
N THR A 39 -34.41 13.77 25.59
CA THR A 39 -35.49 12.77 25.65
C THR A 39 -35.86 12.21 24.28
N VAL A 40 -36.20 10.92 24.22
CA VAL A 40 -36.66 10.26 22.98
C VAL A 40 -38.19 10.03 23.03
N GLY A 41 -38.88 10.60 22.05
CA GLY A 41 -40.35 10.64 22.00
C GLY A 41 -40.93 11.59 23.05
N GLU A 42 -42.15 11.30 23.52
CA GLU A 42 -42.84 12.16 24.51
C GLU A 42 -42.04 12.33 25.81
N ALA A 43 -41.87 13.59 26.24
CA ALA A 43 -41.07 13.94 27.40
C ALA A 43 -41.65 13.36 28.71
N GLY A 44 -40.79 12.67 29.47
CA GLY A 44 -41.11 12.27 30.85
C GLY A 44 -40.98 13.44 31.84
N SER A 45 -41.34 13.20 33.10
CA SER A 45 -41.37 14.22 34.17
C SER A 45 -40.03 14.90 34.49
N SER A 46 -38.90 14.39 33.98
CA SER A 46 -37.57 15.02 34.08
C SER A 46 -37.03 15.58 32.76
N GLY A 47 -37.61 15.26 31.61
CA GLY A 47 -37.06 15.61 30.29
C GLY A 47 -35.70 14.97 29.92
N GLU A 48 -35.09 14.15 30.79
CA GLU A 48 -33.71 13.66 30.67
C GLU A 48 -33.61 12.12 30.60
N SER A 49 -34.43 11.46 29.79
CA SER A 49 -34.35 9.99 29.67
C SER A 49 -33.14 9.50 28.86
N LEU A 50 -32.70 10.28 27.89
CA LEU A 50 -31.50 10.05 27.09
C LEU A 50 -30.29 10.68 27.77
N LYS A 51 -29.19 9.92 27.84
CA LYS A 51 -27.86 10.40 28.24
C LYS A 51 -26.86 10.03 27.15
N VAL A 52 -25.99 10.97 26.80
CA VAL A 52 -24.96 10.83 25.74
C VAL A 52 -23.60 11.20 26.34
N ASN A 53 -22.56 10.43 26.02
CA ASN A 53 -21.19 10.69 26.44
C ASN A 53 -20.30 10.93 25.21
N GLN A 54 -19.85 12.17 25.05
CA GLN A 54 -19.07 12.61 23.90
C GLN A 54 -17.70 11.92 23.83
N LYS A 55 -17.03 11.75 24.97
CA LYS A 55 -15.67 11.17 25.03
C LYS A 55 -15.68 9.65 24.84
N GLN A 56 -16.74 8.97 25.26
CA GLN A 56 -16.92 7.53 25.05
C GLN A 56 -17.57 7.21 23.69
N GLN A 57 -18.13 8.21 23.01
CA GLN A 57 -18.88 8.07 21.75
C GLN A 57 -20.03 7.05 21.88
N THR A 58 -20.82 7.21 22.95
CA THR A 58 -21.94 6.31 23.33
C THR A 58 -23.17 7.06 23.81
N TRP A 59 -24.34 6.40 23.72
CA TRP A 59 -25.62 6.87 24.25
C TRP A 59 -26.37 5.77 24.99
N TYR A 60 -27.27 6.15 25.90
CA TYR A 60 -28.24 5.26 26.54
C TYR A 60 -29.54 6.02 26.87
N ASP A 61 -30.68 5.47 26.50
CA ASP A 61 -32.01 5.94 26.91
C ASP A 61 -32.59 5.03 28.01
N PHE A 62 -32.71 5.60 29.22
CA PHE A 62 -33.23 4.91 30.39
C PHE A 62 -34.73 4.60 30.31
N LYS A 63 -35.48 5.24 29.40
CA LYS A 63 -36.92 4.99 29.17
C LYS A 63 -37.13 3.72 28.35
N ASN A 64 -36.52 3.62 27.17
CA ASN A 64 -36.65 2.45 26.30
C ASN A 64 -35.61 1.34 26.56
N LYS A 65 -34.63 1.59 27.45
CA LYS A 65 -33.51 0.67 27.80
C LYS A 65 -32.61 0.31 26.62
N GLN A 66 -32.50 1.21 25.65
CA GLN A 66 -31.67 1.09 24.45
C GLN A 66 -30.41 1.94 24.58
N GLY A 67 -29.36 1.59 23.84
CA GLY A 67 -28.11 2.35 23.80
C GLY A 67 -27.05 1.67 22.95
N GLY A 68 -25.96 2.39 22.67
CA GLY A 68 -24.86 1.89 21.85
C GLY A 68 -23.99 3.01 21.30
N ASP A 69 -23.40 2.78 20.12
CA ASP A 69 -22.61 3.78 19.38
C ASP A 69 -23.44 4.55 18.33
N VAL A 70 -22.77 5.38 17.53
CA VAL A 70 -23.39 6.20 16.48
C VAL A 70 -24.13 5.36 15.42
N TYR A 71 -23.67 4.14 15.10
CA TYR A 71 -24.41 3.22 14.22
C TYR A 71 -25.63 2.64 14.91
N ASP A 72 -25.55 2.39 16.22
CA ASP A 72 -26.71 1.96 17.01
C ASP A 72 -27.78 3.06 17.10
N TRP A 73 -27.39 4.35 17.19
CA TRP A 73 -28.33 5.47 17.09
C TRP A 73 -29.01 5.52 15.72
N ILE A 74 -28.22 5.56 14.64
CA ILE A 74 -28.71 5.67 13.26
C ILE A 74 -29.66 4.51 12.94
N GLY A 75 -29.34 3.29 13.36
CA GLY A 75 -30.24 2.15 13.18
C GLY A 75 -31.52 2.24 14.01
N ASN A 76 -31.44 2.71 15.26
CA ASN A 76 -32.61 2.83 16.12
C ASN A 76 -33.61 3.86 15.56
N ILE A 77 -33.15 5.04 15.15
CA ILE A 77 -34.01 6.10 14.64
C ILE A 77 -34.58 5.81 13.24
N ASN A 78 -33.90 4.97 12.44
CA ASN A 78 -34.35 4.54 11.10
C ASN A 78 -35.05 3.15 11.08
N GLY A 79 -35.12 2.44 12.21
CA GLY A 79 -35.70 1.09 12.28
C GLY A 79 -34.91 0.01 11.52
N LEU A 80 -33.57 0.11 11.47
CA LEU A 80 -32.69 -0.76 10.69
C LEU A 80 -31.86 -1.72 11.57
N ASP A 81 -31.72 -2.98 11.14
CA ASP A 81 -30.84 -3.95 11.82
C ASP A 81 -29.34 -3.66 11.60
N VAL A 82 -28.76 -2.92 12.55
CA VAL A 82 -27.33 -2.56 12.65
C VAL A 82 -26.41 -3.79 12.72
N ARG A 83 -26.92 -4.97 13.08
CA ARG A 83 -26.12 -6.18 13.33
C ARG A 83 -26.38 -7.30 12.31
N GLY A 84 -27.30 -7.09 11.38
CA GLY A 84 -27.64 -8.03 10.30
C GLY A 84 -27.71 -7.38 8.92
N ALA A 85 -28.75 -7.71 8.14
CA ALA A 85 -28.81 -7.45 6.70
C ALA A 85 -28.93 -5.97 6.32
N ASP A 86 -29.39 -5.11 7.23
CA ASP A 86 -29.55 -3.68 6.99
C ASP A 86 -28.33 -2.84 7.41
N PHE A 87 -27.29 -3.44 8.00
CA PHE A 87 -26.07 -2.70 8.36
C PHE A 87 -25.45 -1.92 7.17
N PRO A 88 -25.48 -2.39 5.90
CA PRO A 88 -25.06 -1.58 4.75
C PRO A 88 -25.85 -0.27 4.57
N LYS A 89 -27.14 -0.25 4.91
CA LYS A 89 -27.97 0.98 4.90
C LYS A 89 -27.57 1.91 6.04
N VAL A 90 -27.34 1.35 7.23
CA VAL A 90 -26.87 2.10 8.42
C VAL A 90 -25.50 2.72 8.17
N LEU A 91 -24.56 1.96 7.60
CA LEU A 91 -23.23 2.46 7.23
C LEU A 91 -23.34 3.53 6.12
N LYS A 92 -24.24 3.36 5.15
CA LYS A 92 -24.48 4.39 4.12
C LYS A 92 -24.99 5.69 4.73
N ILE A 93 -26.02 5.64 5.59
CA ILE A 93 -26.53 6.84 6.27
C ILE A 93 -25.41 7.50 7.10
N ALA A 94 -24.59 6.73 7.81
CA ALA A 94 -23.44 7.25 8.55
C ALA A 94 -22.38 7.89 7.62
N ALA A 95 -22.12 7.31 6.46
CA ALA A 95 -21.17 7.85 5.49
C ALA A 95 -21.70 9.13 4.81
N ASP A 96 -23.00 9.17 4.46
CA ASP A 96 -23.70 10.36 3.98
C ASP A 96 -23.66 11.49 5.05
N LEU A 97 -23.76 11.15 6.35
CA LEU A 97 -23.61 12.08 7.47
C LEU A 97 -22.17 12.57 7.67
N ALA A 98 -21.17 11.72 7.37
CA ALA A 98 -19.73 12.00 7.48
C ALA A 98 -19.12 12.65 6.23
N GLY A 99 -19.85 12.74 5.12
CA GLY A 99 -19.34 13.22 3.82
C GLY A 99 -18.44 12.22 3.08
N VAL A 100 -18.53 10.93 3.39
CA VAL A 100 -17.70 9.85 2.83
C VAL A 100 -18.44 9.11 1.72
N GLU A 101 -17.84 8.99 0.54
CA GLU A 101 -18.35 8.16 -0.56
C GLU A 101 -17.91 6.69 -0.35
N LEU A 102 -18.84 5.81 0.04
CA LEU A 102 -18.57 4.38 0.19
C LEU A 102 -18.38 3.71 -1.17
N GLU A 103 -17.39 2.81 -1.26
CA GLU A 103 -17.23 1.96 -2.46
C GLU A 103 -18.42 0.99 -2.60
N GLU A 104 -18.97 0.87 -3.81
CA GLU A 104 -20.02 -0.10 -4.11
C GLU A 104 -19.44 -1.51 -4.05
N MET A 105 -19.68 -2.25 -2.95
CA MET A 105 -19.24 -3.64 -2.76
C MET A 105 -19.39 -4.46 -4.04
N THR A 106 -18.30 -5.09 -4.49
CA THR A 106 -18.32 -5.93 -5.70
C THR A 106 -19.31 -7.10 -5.53
N GLU A 107 -19.78 -7.69 -6.64
CA GLU A 107 -20.68 -8.86 -6.59
C GLU A 107 -20.11 -9.98 -5.71
N GLN A 108 -18.81 -10.24 -5.83
CA GLN A 108 -18.09 -11.25 -5.04
C GLN A 108 -18.02 -10.89 -3.55
N GLU A 109 -17.85 -9.61 -3.19
CA GLU A 109 -17.91 -9.17 -1.80
C GLU A 109 -19.34 -9.21 -1.22
N ARG A 110 -20.35 -8.89 -2.03
CA ARG A 110 -21.77 -9.02 -1.65
C ARG A 110 -22.12 -10.48 -1.36
N ASP A 111 -21.72 -11.39 -2.25
CA ASP A 111 -21.92 -12.83 -2.06
C ASP A 111 -21.12 -13.38 -0.88
N ALA A 112 -19.86 -12.98 -0.68
CA ALA A 112 -19.06 -13.41 0.47
C ALA A 112 -19.59 -12.84 1.81
N ALA A 113 -20.13 -11.62 1.81
CA ALA A 113 -20.80 -11.03 2.98
C ALA A 113 -22.14 -11.71 3.28
N LYS A 114 -22.93 -12.01 2.24
CA LYS A 114 -24.19 -12.75 2.33
C LYS A 114 -23.96 -14.18 2.84
N GLU A 115 -23.05 -14.93 2.23
CA GLU A 115 -22.71 -16.29 2.69
C GLU A 115 -22.23 -16.30 4.14
N LYS A 116 -21.46 -15.28 4.56
CA LYS A 116 -21.10 -15.13 5.98
C LYS A 116 -22.31 -14.83 6.88
N ALA A 117 -23.27 -14.02 6.42
CA ALA A 117 -24.50 -13.76 7.17
C ALA A 117 -25.38 -15.01 7.27
N ASP A 118 -25.56 -15.75 6.18
CA ASP A 118 -26.31 -17.00 6.11
C ASP A 118 -25.69 -18.07 7.03
N ILE A 119 -24.35 -18.17 7.05
CA ILE A 119 -23.61 -19.05 7.96
C ILE A 119 -23.74 -18.62 9.44
N HIS A 120 -23.75 -17.32 9.75
CA HIS A 120 -24.02 -16.84 11.12
C HIS A 120 -25.50 -17.04 11.53
N ASN A 121 -26.43 -16.98 10.58
CA ASN A 121 -27.85 -17.25 10.82
C ASN A 121 -28.07 -18.73 11.15
N ILE A 122 -27.55 -19.66 10.34
CA ILE A 122 -27.68 -21.11 10.62
C ILE A 122 -26.98 -21.53 11.91
N TYR A 123 -25.87 -20.88 12.30
CA TYR A 123 -25.26 -21.08 13.64
C TYR A 123 -26.16 -20.63 14.79
N THR A 124 -26.89 -19.52 14.61
CA THR A 124 -27.80 -18.99 15.63
C THR A 124 -29.03 -19.88 15.75
N GLU A 125 -29.59 -20.34 14.63
CA GLU A 125 -30.69 -21.31 14.59
C GLU A 125 -30.27 -22.68 15.18
N THR A 126 -29.07 -23.15 14.85
CA THR A 126 -28.47 -24.37 15.42
C THR A 126 -28.33 -24.27 16.94
N ALA A 127 -27.94 -23.10 17.47
CA ALA A 127 -27.87 -22.88 18.92
C ALA A 127 -29.26 -22.95 19.57
N GLU A 128 -30.30 -22.41 18.94
CA GLU A 128 -31.69 -22.55 19.43
C GLU A 128 -32.20 -24.00 19.34
N ILE A 129 -31.84 -24.76 18.31
CA ILE A 129 -32.16 -26.20 18.20
C ILE A 129 -31.49 -26.97 19.34
N TYR A 130 -30.17 -26.87 19.47
CA TYR A 130 -29.45 -27.55 20.54
C TYR A 130 -29.89 -27.08 21.94
N HIS A 131 -30.27 -25.81 22.11
CA HIS A 131 -30.81 -25.33 23.39
C HIS A 131 -32.17 -25.95 23.73
N LYS A 132 -33.08 -26.19 22.75
CA LYS A 132 -34.34 -26.92 23.00
C LYS A 132 -34.14 -28.37 23.48
N ASN A 133 -33.01 -29.00 23.14
CA ASN A 133 -32.67 -30.37 23.55
C ASN A 133 -32.20 -30.48 25.01
N ILE A 134 -32.08 -29.38 25.76
CA ILE A 134 -31.61 -29.41 27.14
C ILE A 134 -32.68 -29.93 28.10
N THR A 135 -32.30 -30.88 28.96
CA THR A 135 -33.20 -31.52 29.93
C THR A 135 -32.95 -30.99 31.35
N PRO A 136 -33.90 -31.15 32.29
CA PRO A 136 -33.67 -30.85 33.72
C PRO A 136 -32.36 -31.45 34.25
N VAL A 137 -32.10 -32.71 33.93
CA VAL A 137 -30.87 -33.43 34.32
C VAL A 137 -29.61 -32.77 33.75
N LEU A 138 -29.67 -32.19 32.55
CA LEU A 138 -28.56 -31.44 31.96
C LEU A 138 -28.36 -30.07 32.62
N TYR A 139 -29.42 -29.35 33.02
CA TYR A 139 -29.28 -28.15 33.85
C TYR A 139 -28.63 -28.48 35.20
N ASP A 140 -29.11 -29.52 35.88
CA ASP A 140 -28.57 -29.96 37.17
C ASP A 140 -27.10 -30.37 37.06
N TYR A 141 -26.73 -31.10 35.99
CA TYR A 141 -25.34 -31.46 35.70
C TYR A 141 -24.46 -30.22 35.42
N ILE A 142 -24.94 -29.27 34.62
CA ILE A 142 -24.22 -28.03 34.29
C ILE A 142 -23.98 -27.20 35.55
N PHE A 143 -24.99 -27.06 36.40
CA PHE A 143 -24.90 -26.34 37.66
C PHE A 143 -23.95 -27.03 38.65
N GLN A 144 -24.13 -28.33 38.91
CA GLN A 144 -23.24 -29.10 39.79
C GLN A 144 -21.78 -29.09 39.28
N LYS A 145 -21.56 -29.20 37.96
CA LYS A 145 -20.21 -29.27 37.42
C LYS A 145 -19.49 -27.92 37.38
N TRP A 146 -20.19 -26.80 37.13
CA TRP A 146 -19.55 -25.50 36.84
C TRP A 146 -20.15 -24.27 37.54
N GLY A 147 -21.16 -24.43 38.41
CA GLY A 147 -21.84 -23.30 39.06
C GLY A 147 -22.72 -22.46 38.11
N ILE A 148 -22.86 -22.86 36.86
CA ILE A 148 -23.60 -22.12 35.84
C ILE A 148 -25.10 -22.30 36.07
N THR A 149 -25.77 -21.21 36.43
CA THR A 149 -27.21 -21.13 36.66
C THR A 149 -28.03 -21.38 35.41
N ARG A 150 -29.28 -21.83 35.62
CA ARG A 150 -30.26 -21.96 34.54
C ARG A 150 -30.48 -20.66 33.76
N GLU A 151 -30.57 -19.51 34.43
CA GLU A 151 -30.70 -18.21 33.76
C GLU A 151 -29.52 -17.95 32.80
N THR A 152 -28.30 -18.28 33.21
CA THR A 152 -27.10 -18.12 32.36
C THR A 152 -27.07 -19.12 31.20
N VAL A 153 -27.54 -20.35 31.42
CA VAL A 153 -27.73 -21.36 30.35
C VAL A 153 -28.73 -20.86 29.30
N ASP A 154 -29.87 -20.33 29.73
CA ASP A 154 -30.95 -19.81 28.89
C ASP A 154 -30.52 -18.55 28.12
N LYS A 155 -29.83 -17.64 28.81
CA LYS A 155 -29.27 -16.38 28.26
C LYS A 155 -28.17 -16.60 27.22
N LEU A 156 -27.31 -17.61 27.41
CA LEU A 156 -26.20 -17.92 26.49
C LEU A 156 -26.54 -19.00 25.46
N LYS A 157 -27.76 -19.56 25.50
CA LYS A 157 -28.21 -20.69 24.67
C LYS A 157 -27.25 -21.88 24.72
N ILE A 158 -26.77 -22.20 25.92
CA ILE A 158 -26.04 -23.44 26.16
C ILE A 158 -27.03 -24.59 25.94
N GLY A 159 -26.60 -25.59 25.16
CA GLY A 159 -27.50 -26.61 24.62
C GLY A 159 -26.88 -28.00 24.54
N TYR A 160 -27.57 -28.91 23.87
CA TYR A 160 -27.18 -30.30 23.70
C TYR A 160 -27.38 -30.80 22.26
N ALA A 161 -26.32 -31.34 21.66
CA ALA A 161 -26.40 -32.08 20.41
C ALA A 161 -26.61 -33.57 20.71
N THR A 162 -27.69 -34.16 20.21
CA THR A 162 -28.04 -35.56 20.48
C THR A 162 -27.14 -36.54 19.72
N ALA A 163 -27.24 -37.84 20.04
CA ALA A 163 -26.61 -38.88 19.24
C ALA A 163 -27.34 -39.13 17.90
N GLY A 164 -28.65 -38.85 17.82
CA GLY A 164 -29.46 -39.06 16.62
C GLY A 164 -29.07 -38.11 15.49
N GLY A 165 -28.94 -36.82 15.81
CA GLY A 165 -28.77 -35.73 14.86
C GLY A 165 -30.00 -34.82 14.89
N ASP A 166 -29.76 -33.52 14.97
CA ASP A 166 -30.78 -32.50 15.25
C ASP A 166 -30.96 -31.51 14.08
N LEU A 167 -30.11 -31.59 13.04
CA LEU A 167 -29.98 -30.56 12.00
C LEU A 167 -30.62 -30.95 10.65
N THR A 168 -31.57 -31.88 10.64
CA THR A 168 -32.19 -32.44 9.42
C THR A 168 -33.00 -31.44 8.60
N ASP A 169 -33.55 -30.44 9.28
CA ASP A 169 -34.61 -29.55 8.79
C ASP A 169 -34.06 -28.17 8.34
N LEU A 170 -32.77 -27.92 8.61
CA LEU A 170 -32.06 -26.72 8.18
C LEU A 170 -31.75 -26.76 6.67
N ASP A 171 -31.46 -25.59 6.08
CA ASP A 171 -31.03 -25.52 4.67
C ASP A 171 -29.77 -26.37 4.43
N LYS A 172 -29.94 -27.43 3.63
CA LYS A 172 -28.91 -28.41 3.29
C LYS A 172 -27.80 -27.83 2.41
N THR A 173 -27.97 -26.63 1.87
CA THR A 173 -26.96 -25.91 1.08
C THR A 173 -25.96 -25.23 2.02
N THR A 174 -26.45 -24.36 2.90
CA THR A 174 -25.68 -23.62 3.90
C THR A 174 -25.14 -24.55 4.99
N LEU A 175 -25.91 -25.58 5.39
CA LEU A 175 -25.48 -26.56 6.38
C LEU A 175 -24.18 -27.27 5.97
N LYS A 176 -24.04 -27.67 4.70
CA LYS A 176 -22.78 -28.26 4.18
C LYS A 176 -21.61 -27.28 4.29
N LYS A 177 -21.82 -26.02 3.91
CA LYS A 177 -20.81 -24.95 4.00
C LYS A 177 -20.46 -24.53 5.43
N SER A 178 -21.35 -24.76 6.39
CA SER A 178 -21.23 -24.25 7.76
C SER A 178 -20.14 -24.90 8.63
N GLY A 179 -19.71 -26.12 8.30
CA GLY A 179 -18.81 -26.91 9.16
C GLY A 179 -19.48 -27.61 10.36
N LEU A 180 -20.82 -27.60 10.45
CA LEU A 180 -21.62 -28.36 11.44
C LEU A 180 -21.74 -29.86 11.11
N VAL A 181 -21.53 -30.22 9.84
CA VAL A 181 -21.66 -31.59 9.33
C VAL A 181 -20.41 -32.02 8.56
N TYR A 182 -20.17 -33.33 8.56
CA TYR A 182 -19.26 -33.99 7.63
C TYR A 182 -19.96 -34.18 6.28
N VAL A 183 -19.23 -33.97 5.17
CA VAL A 183 -19.74 -34.14 3.81
C VAL A 183 -18.81 -35.06 3.01
N ASN A 184 -19.37 -36.14 2.46
CA ASN A 184 -18.68 -37.13 1.64
C ASN A 184 -19.36 -37.16 0.26
N ASN A 185 -18.61 -36.96 -0.83
CA ASN A 185 -19.13 -36.94 -2.21
C ASN A 185 -20.38 -36.03 -2.39
N GLY A 186 -20.42 -34.88 -1.69
CA GLY A 186 -21.54 -33.94 -1.71
C GLY A 186 -22.75 -34.33 -0.84
N ILE A 187 -22.75 -35.51 -0.22
CA ILE A 187 -23.80 -36.02 0.68
C ILE A 187 -23.39 -35.79 2.14
N ILE A 188 -24.35 -35.45 3.01
CA ILE A 188 -24.10 -35.27 4.44
C ILE A 188 -23.84 -36.65 5.08
N GLY A 189 -22.65 -36.83 5.65
CA GLY A 189 -22.22 -38.06 6.32
C GLY A 189 -22.51 -38.10 7.83
N GLY A 190 -22.94 -36.98 8.43
CA GLY A 190 -23.35 -36.89 9.83
C GLY A 190 -22.88 -35.60 10.52
N GLU A 191 -23.41 -35.33 11.70
CA GLU A 191 -23.13 -34.12 12.48
C GLU A 191 -21.82 -34.20 13.29
N VAL A 192 -21.18 -33.04 13.47
CA VAL A 192 -19.85 -32.90 14.09
C VAL A 192 -19.88 -32.99 15.62
N PHE A 193 -21.02 -32.66 16.24
CA PHE A 193 -21.12 -32.48 17.69
C PHE A 193 -21.88 -33.60 18.45
N LYS A 194 -22.25 -34.71 17.80
CA LYS A 194 -23.09 -35.78 18.40
C LYS A 194 -22.75 -36.15 19.85
N GLY A 195 -23.74 -36.10 20.72
CA GLY A 195 -23.67 -36.45 22.14
C GLY A 195 -22.83 -35.47 22.98
N ARG A 196 -23.00 -34.15 22.80
CA ARG A 196 -22.15 -33.12 23.45
C ARG A 196 -22.94 -31.90 23.94
N ILE A 197 -22.53 -31.34 25.08
CA ILE A 197 -23.03 -30.02 25.56
C ILE A 197 -22.38 -28.92 24.74
N ILE A 198 -23.18 -28.01 24.19
CA ILE A 198 -22.77 -27.02 23.19
C ILE A 198 -22.67 -25.63 23.81
N PHE A 199 -21.57 -24.93 23.50
CA PHE A 199 -21.31 -23.56 23.92
C PHE A 199 -21.22 -22.67 22.67
N PRO A 200 -22.26 -21.85 22.38
CA PRO A 200 -22.25 -20.90 21.26
C PRO A 200 -21.37 -19.69 21.57
N TYR A 201 -20.56 -19.25 20.60
CA TYR A 201 -19.78 -18.02 20.68
C TYR A 201 -20.62 -16.87 20.14
N TRP A 202 -21.04 -15.97 21.01
CA TRP A 202 -21.84 -14.80 20.66
C TRP A 202 -20.98 -13.61 20.24
N LYS A 203 -21.38 -12.93 19.16
CA LYS A 203 -20.84 -11.63 18.76
C LYS A 203 -21.89 -10.79 18.03
N ASN A 204 -22.18 -9.59 18.54
CA ASN A 204 -23.26 -8.70 18.08
C ASN A 204 -24.65 -9.37 18.03
N GLY A 205 -24.99 -10.19 19.02
CA GLY A 205 -26.31 -10.86 19.05
C GLY A 205 -26.51 -11.96 17.99
N LYS A 206 -25.43 -12.42 17.34
CA LYS A 206 -25.42 -13.60 16.47
C LYS A 206 -24.39 -14.61 16.98
N VAL A 207 -24.63 -15.89 16.72
CA VAL A 207 -23.63 -16.95 16.96
C VAL A 207 -22.64 -16.97 15.79
N VAL A 208 -21.35 -16.95 16.09
CA VAL A 208 -20.28 -16.85 15.08
C VAL A 208 -19.32 -18.04 15.06
N TYR A 209 -19.37 -18.90 16.08
CA TYR A 209 -18.62 -20.15 16.20
C TYR A 209 -19.25 -21.05 17.29
N LEU A 210 -18.94 -22.35 17.30
CA LEU A 210 -19.45 -23.30 18.31
C LEU A 210 -18.38 -24.29 18.76
N ILE A 211 -18.48 -24.77 20.00
CA ILE A 211 -17.72 -25.91 20.53
C ILE A 211 -18.64 -26.88 21.28
N GLY A 212 -18.29 -28.17 21.28
CA GLY A 212 -19.03 -29.24 21.95
C GLY A 212 -18.20 -29.98 22.99
N ARG A 213 -18.63 -29.98 24.25
CA ARG A 213 -18.02 -30.69 25.38
C ARG A 213 -18.43 -32.17 25.40
N LYS A 214 -17.46 -33.08 25.53
CA LYS A 214 -17.73 -34.52 25.70
C LYS A 214 -18.63 -34.79 26.93
N THR A 215 -19.63 -35.66 26.76
CA THR A 215 -20.47 -36.27 27.81
C THR A 215 -20.26 -37.79 27.85
N GLY A 216 -21.13 -38.54 28.53
CA GLY A 216 -21.18 -40.01 28.46
C GLY A 216 -21.81 -40.56 27.18
N GLU A 217 -22.61 -39.76 26.46
CA GLU A 217 -23.29 -40.16 25.21
C GLU A 217 -22.48 -39.81 23.94
N THR A 218 -21.32 -39.16 24.09
CA THR A 218 -20.39 -38.94 22.98
C THR A 218 -19.93 -40.30 22.41
N PRO A 219 -20.02 -40.54 21.08
CA PRO A 219 -19.65 -41.82 20.47
C PRO A 219 -18.25 -42.33 20.84
N GLU A 220 -18.11 -43.65 21.00
CA GLU A 220 -16.91 -44.28 21.54
C GLU A 220 -15.65 -44.08 20.66
N ALA A 221 -15.78 -44.19 19.34
CA ALA A 221 -14.70 -43.87 18.38
C ALA A 221 -14.27 -42.38 18.35
N GLU A 222 -15.02 -41.49 19.03
CA GLU A 222 -14.62 -40.10 19.32
C GLU A 222 -14.08 -39.92 20.74
N CYS A 223 -14.31 -40.89 21.64
CA CYS A 223 -13.83 -40.89 23.02
C CYS A 223 -12.35 -41.26 23.14
N GLU A 224 -11.87 -42.18 22.30
CA GLU A 224 -10.46 -42.62 22.27
C GLU A 224 -9.47 -41.46 22.04
N LYS A 225 -9.92 -40.41 21.33
CA LYS A 225 -9.12 -39.23 20.94
C LYS A 225 -8.78 -38.29 22.11
N ARG A 226 -9.21 -38.61 23.35
CA ARG A 226 -8.93 -37.90 24.62
C ARG A 226 -9.26 -36.39 24.71
N MET A 227 -9.85 -35.78 23.68
CA MET A 227 -10.11 -34.32 23.66
C MET A 227 -11.31 -33.90 24.55
N LYS A 228 -11.06 -32.94 25.47
CA LYS A 228 -12.06 -32.30 26.37
C LYS A 228 -13.22 -31.67 25.57
N TYR A 229 -12.90 -30.91 24.51
CA TYR A 229 -13.85 -30.25 23.63
C TYR A 229 -13.60 -30.58 22.15
N LYS A 230 -14.67 -30.75 21.38
CA LYS A 230 -14.69 -30.69 19.91
C LYS A 230 -14.87 -29.22 19.51
N LYS A 231 -14.08 -28.72 18.55
CA LYS A 231 -14.30 -27.40 17.94
C LYS A 231 -14.94 -27.58 16.56
N LEU A 232 -15.76 -26.64 16.10
CA LEU A 232 -16.43 -26.66 14.79
C LEU A 232 -15.41 -26.84 13.65
N LEU A 233 -15.79 -27.53 12.57
CA LEU A 233 -14.92 -27.65 11.39
C LEU A 233 -14.67 -26.28 10.77
N VAL A 234 -13.51 -26.14 10.12
CA VAL A 234 -13.07 -24.93 9.42
C VAL A 234 -12.53 -25.34 8.06
N HIS A 235 -12.57 -24.44 7.08
CA HIS A 235 -12.07 -24.71 5.74
C HIS A 235 -10.60 -25.16 5.76
N LYS A 236 -10.36 -26.32 5.14
CA LYS A 236 -9.05 -26.99 4.99
C LYS A 236 -9.13 -27.99 3.84
N LYS A 237 -7.98 -28.53 3.41
CA LYS A 237 -7.89 -29.61 2.40
C LYS A 237 -8.72 -30.87 2.73
N GLU A 238 -8.92 -31.19 4.01
CA GLU A 238 -9.78 -32.33 4.41
C GLU A 238 -11.28 -31.99 4.40
N HIS A 239 -11.63 -30.71 4.34
CA HIS A 239 -12.99 -30.19 4.47
C HIS A 239 -13.25 -29.01 3.51
N GLU A 240 -12.82 -29.11 2.25
CA GLU A 240 -12.87 -27.99 1.28
C GLU A 240 -14.30 -27.49 1.01
N TYR A 241 -15.30 -28.34 1.27
CA TYR A 241 -16.74 -28.01 1.24
C TYR A 241 -17.20 -27.02 2.31
N VAL A 242 -16.43 -26.83 3.39
CA VAL A 242 -16.70 -25.81 4.42
C VAL A 242 -16.26 -24.45 3.87
N SER A 243 -17.07 -23.40 4.06
CA SER A 243 -16.77 -22.09 3.50
C SER A 243 -15.49 -21.46 4.08
N PRO A 244 -14.63 -20.81 3.27
CA PRO A 244 -13.46 -20.05 3.76
C PRO A 244 -13.76 -18.98 4.81
N VAL A 245 -15.02 -18.54 4.94
CA VAL A 245 -15.43 -17.58 6.00
C VAL A 245 -15.55 -18.22 7.40
N VAL A 246 -15.58 -19.55 7.47
CA VAL A 246 -15.67 -20.34 8.72
C VAL A 246 -14.29 -20.49 9.34
N GLN A 247 -14.02 -19.68 10.36
CA GLN A 247 -12.69 -19.58 10.96
C GLN A 247 -12.73 -19.63 12.49
N ASN A 248 -11.84 -20.43 13.06
CA ASN A 248 -11.58 -20.49 14.50
C ASN A 248 -10.66 -19.33 14.91
N SER A 249 -11.21 -18.11 14.86
CA SER A 249 -10.53 -16.83 15.16
C SER A 249 -11.24 -16.01 16.24
N TYR A 250 -12.24 -16.58 16.91
CA TYR A 250 -13.00 -15.94 18.00
C TYR A 250 -12.59 -16.48 19.37
N PHE A 251 -12.58 -15.60 20.37
CA PHE A 251 -12.51 -15.95 21.79
C PHE A 251 -13.93 -16.03 22.35
N TYR A 252 -14.14 -16.80 23.42
CA TYR A 252 -15.40 -16.74 24.16
C TYR A 252 -15.47 -15.41 24.92
N GLY A 253 -16.67 -14.83 25.06
CA GLY A 253 -16.90 -13.64 25.89
C GLY A 253 -16.54 -12.28 25.28
N GLU A 254 -16.08 -12.19 24.02
CA GLU A 254 -15.61 -10.94 23.37
C GLU A 254 -16.55 -9.72 23.54
N ASP A 255 -17.86 -9.94 23.51
CA ASP A 255 -18.85 -8.87 23.61
C ASP A 255 -18.93 -8.22 25.01
N SER A 256 -18.41 -8.87 26.05
CA SER A 256 -18.41 -8.35 27.43
C SER A 256 -17.44 -7.18 27.66
N LEU A 257 -16.49 -6.95 26.74
CA LEU A 257 -15.46 -5.92 26.87
C LEU A 257 -15.95 -4.52 26.44
N ARG A 258 -17.17 -4.40 25.92
CA ARG A 258 -17.71 -3.12 25.41
C ARG A 258 -17.97 -2.15 26.55
N GLY A 259 -17.22 -1.05 26.59
CA GLY A 259 -17.33 -0.05 27.66
C GLY A 259 -16.77 -0.51 29.01
N ALA A 260 -16.11 -1.68 29.07
CA ALA A 260 -15.42 -2.13 30.26
C ALA A 260 -14.11 -1.35 30.45
N GLU A 261 -13.74 -1.07 31.70
CA GLU A 261 -12.42 -0.47 32.01
C GLU A 261 -11.31 -1.53 32.21
N TYR A 262 -11.69 -2.80 32.35
CA TYR A 262 -10.78 -3.93 32.55
C TYR A 262 -11.32 -5.22 31.91
N CYS A 263 -10.50 -6.26 31.88
CA CYS A 263 -10.85 -7.59 31.37
C CYS A 263 -10.27 -8.68 32.28
N ILE A 264 -11.01 -9.79 32.44
CA ILE A 264 -10.53 -11.03 33.05
C ILE A 264 -10.23 -12.05 31.94
N ILE A 265 -9.12 -12.76 32.05
CA ILE A 265 -8.69 -13.82 31.12
C ILE A 265 -8.63 -15.16 31.84
N THR A 266 -9.22 -16.20 31.23
CA THR A 266 -9.30 -17.56 31.80
C THR A 266 -8.96 -18.65 30.76
N GLU A 267 -8.38 -19.78 31.18
CA GLU A 267 -8.17 -20.96 30.30
C GLU A 267 -9.50 -21.45 29.70
N GLY A 268 -10.53 -21.60 30.54
CA GLY A 268 -11.72 -22.37 30.23
C GLY A 268 -12.96 -21.55 29.87
N VAL A 269 -13.81 -22.15 29.03
CA VAL A 269 -15.14 -21.60 28.69
C VAL A 269 -16.06 -21.55 29.91
N ALA A 270 -15.99 -22.52 30.82
CA ALA A 270 -16.82 -22.58 32.01
C ALA A 270 -16.47 -21.44 32.99
N ASP A 271 -15.19 -21.22 33.19
CA ASP A 271 -14.60 -20.15 34.00
C ASP A 271 -15.00 -18.77 33.47
N CYS A 272 -14.92 -18.60 32.15
CA CYS A 272 -15.40 -17.39 31.49
C CYS A 272 -16.91 -17.19 31.70
N ILE A 273 -17.72 -18.24 31.63
CA ILE A 273 -19.17 -18.16 31.87
C ILE A 273 -19.47 -17.84 33.34
N ALA A 274 -18.72 -18.39 34.29
CA ALA A 274 -18.86 -18.07 35.71
C ALA A 274 -18.57 -16.58 36.00
N MET A 275 -17.55 -16.00 35.35
CA MET A 275 -17.27 -14.55 35.42
C MET A 275 -18.36 -13.70 34.75
N LEU A 276 -18.84 -14.11 33.57
CA LEU A 276 -19.94 -13.42 32.87
C LEU A 276 -21.28 -13.50 33.64
N GLN A 277 -21.51 -14.59 34.38
CA GLN A 277 -22.62 -14.75 35.32
C GLN A 277 -22.49 -13.82 36.53
N ALA A 278 -21.27 -13.65 37.05
CA ALA A 278 -20.93 -12.67 38.10
C ALA A 278 -20.96 -11.20 37.61
N GLY A 279 -21.28 -10.96 36.34
CA GLY A 279 -21.30 -9.62 35.73
C GLY A 279 -19.93 -9.01 35.46
N LEU A 280 -18.86 -9.82 35.48
CA LEU A 280 -17.48 -9.39 35.29
C LEU A 280 -17.06 -9.56 33.81
N PRO A 281 -16.43 -8.55 33.18
CA PRO A 281 -16.01 -8.62 31.78
C PRO A 281 -14.88 -9.64 31.61
N CYS A 282 -15.09 -10.65 30.76
CA CYS A 282 -14.24 -11.83 30.72
C CYS A 282 -14.12 -12.44 29.31
N ILE A 283 -12.93 -12.95 28.97
CA ILE A 283 -12.68 -13.72 27.73
C ILE A 283 -11.90 -15.02 27.97
N SER A 284 -12.04 -15.97 27.03
CA SER A 284 -11.27 -17.21 27.03
C SER A 284 -10.93 -17.72 25.61
N PRO A 285 -9.70 -18.21 25.35
CA PRO A 285 -9.34 -18.92 24.11
C PRO A 285 -9.84 -20.38 24.11
N VAL A 286 -10.29 -20.89 25.26
CA VAL A 286 -10.66 -22.29 25.51
C VAL A 286 -9.49 -23.23 25.18
N THR A 287 -8.33 -22.89 25.76
CA THR A 287 -7.01 -23.56 25.76
C THR A 287 -6.14 -22.96 26.87
N VAL A 288 -5.20 -23.72 27.43
CA VAL A 288 -4.25 -23.32 28.51
C VAL A 288 -3.52 -21.99 28.24
N GLN A 289 -3.31 -21.66 26.97
CA GLN A 289 -2.72 -20.42 26.49
C GLN A 289 -3.36 -19.99 25.17
N PHE A 290 -3.18 -18.72 24.80
CA PHE A 290 -3.48 -18.23 23.45
C PHE A 290 -2.51 -18.84 22.42
N ARG A 291 -2.88 -18.83 21.13
CA ARG A 291 -1.95 -19.16 20.04
C ARG A 291 -1.21 -17.88 19.67
N GLU A 292 0.08 -17.98 19.33
CA GLU A 292 0.91 -16.80 18.99
C GLU A 292 0.26 -15.88 17.94
N LYS A 293 -0.32 -16.47 16.89
CA LYS A 293 -1.04 -15.74 15.83
C LYS A 293 -2.28 -14.96 16.30
N ASP A 294 -2.83 -15.31 17.47
CA ASP A 294 -3.99 -14.62 18.06
C ASP A 294 -3.57 -13.48 18.99
N HIS A 295 -2.28 -13.33 19.33
CA HIS A 295 -1.79 -12.29 20.25
C HIS A 295 -2.10 -10.88 19.73
N LEU A 296 -1.97 -10.65 18.40
CA LEU A 296 -2.37 -9.39 17.76
C LEU A 296 -3.86 -9.07 17.96
N LYS A 297 -4.73 -10.09 18.00
CA LYS A 297 -6.15 -9.92 18.30
C LYS A 297 -6.39 -9.69 19.79
N LEU A 298 -5.67 -10.40 20.68
CA LEU A 298 -5.77 -10.18 22.11
C LEU A 298 -5.41 -8.74 22.48
N ILE A 299 -4.25 -8.26 22.01
CA ILE A 299 -3.79 -6.87 22.14
C ILE A 299 -4.82 -5.87 21.57
N SER A 300 -5.41 -6.17 20.41
CA SER A 300 -6.43 -5.31 19.78
C SER A 300 -7.73 -5.24 20.59
N LEU A 301 -8.14 -6.34 21.25
CA LEU A 301 -9.31 -6.39 22.13
C LEU A 301 -9.09 -5.77 23.51
N THR A 302 -7.85 -5.76 24.01
CA THR A 302 -7.52 -5.16 25.31
C THR A 302 -7.06 -3.69 25.20
N LYS A 303 -6.74 -3.20 23.99
CA LYS A 303 -6.33 -1.81 23.76
C LYS A 303 -7.39 -0.83 24.25
N GLY A 304 -7.01 0.04 25.19
CA GLY A 304 -7.89 1.06 25.79
C GLY A 304 -8.52 0.63 27.12
N LEU A 305 -8.37 -0.64 27.53
CA LEU A 305 -8.61 -1.03 28.91
C LEU A 305 -7.49 -0.47 29.82
N LYS A 306 -7.83 -0.10 31.05
CA LYS A 306 -6.85 0.33 32.06
C LYS A 306 -6.02 -0.83 32.60
N ARG A 307 -6.62 -2.04 32.67
CA ARG A 307 -6.02 -3.21 33.30
C ARG A 307 -6.53 -4.53 32.72
N VAL A 308 -5.69 -5.56 32.73
CA VAL A 308 -6.07 -6.96 32.47
C VAL A 308 -5.71 -7.83 33.67
N TYR A 309 -6.67 -8.62 34.14
CA TYR A 309 -6.48 -9.63 35.16
C TYR A 309 -6.41 -11.01 34.49
N ILE A 310 -5.43 -11.83 34.85
CA ILE A 310 -5.30 -13.20 34.36
C ILE A 310 -5.49 -14.15 35.54
N CYS A 311 -6.48 -15.03 35.42
CA CYS A 311 -6.85 -15.98 36.45
C CYS A 311 -7.01 -17.37 35.80
N ASN A 312 -5.99 -18.20 35.98
CA ASN A 312 -5.98 -19.59 35.51
C ASN A 312 -5.99 -20.56 36.70
N ASP A 313 -6.37 -21.78 36.40
CA ASP A 313 -6.53 -22.91 37.32
C ASP A 313 -5.28 -23.10 38.20
N ASN A 314 -5.46 -23.10 39.53
CA ASN A 314 -4.37 -23.36 40.49
C ASN A 314 -4.23 -24.88 40.69
N GLU A 315 -3.17 -25.45 40.11
CA GLU A 315 -2.91 -26.88 40.02
C GLU A 315 -1.56 -27.27 40.65
N THR A 316 -1.48 -28.44 41.29
CA THR A 316 -0.22 -29.00 41.81
C THR A 316 0.88 -29.12 40.73
N ASN A 317 0.51 -29.29 39.47
CA ASN A 317 1.43 -29.36 38.32
C ASN A 317 1.88 -27.98 37.77
N LYS A 318 1.28 -26.88 38.26
CA LYS A 318 1.48 -25.48 37.84
C LYS A 318 1.26 -25.19 36.34
N ALA A 319 0.46 -25.99 35.63
CA ALA A 319 0.21 -25.81 34.20
C ALA A 319 -0.62 -24.54 33.91
N GLY A 320 -1.73 -24.34 34.64
CA GLY A 320 -2.53 -23.10 34.56
C GLY A 320 -1.70 -21.83 34.83
N LEU A 321 -0.88 -21.84 35.90
CA LEU A 321 0.04 -20.74 36.24
C LEU A 321 1.06 -20.46 35.12
N LYS A 322 1.63 -21.50 34.48
CA LYS A 322 2.53 -21.31 33.34
C LYS A 322 1.80 -20.67 32.14
N GLY A 323 0.56 -21.06 31.88
CA GLY A 323 -0.30 -20.41 30.88
C GLY A 323 -0.58 -18.94 31.20
N ALA A 324 -0.76 -18.60 32.48
CA ALA A 324 -1.00 -17.24 32.94
C ALA A 324 0.24 -16.35 32.77
N LEU A 325 1.42 -16.84 33.18
CA LEU A 325 2.70 -16.13 33.00
C LEU A 325 3.02 -15.89 31.52
N ASN A 326 2.87 -16.90 30.66
CA ASN A 326 3.03 -16.76 29.21
C ASN A 326 2.09 -15.70 28.61
N THR A 327 0.85 -15.61 29.13
CA THR A 327 -0.16 -14.65 28.65
C THR A 327 0.11 -13.24 29.17
N ALA A 328 0.66 -13.11 30.38
CA ALA A 328 1.10 -11.83 30.93
C ALA A 328 2.28 -11.26 30.14
N GLU A 329 3.34 -12.06 29.93
CA GLU A 329 4.51 -11.65 29.15
C GLU A 329 4.17 -11.21 27.71
N ALA A 330 3.11 -11.75 27.12
CA ALA A 330 2.60 -11.30 25.81
C ALA A 330 1.93 -9.91 25.86
N LEU A 331 1.27 -9.57 26.98
CA LEU A 331 0.51 -8.33 27.15
C LEU A 331 1.36 -7.16 27.70
N GLU A 332 2.40 -7.45 28.49
CA GLU A 332 3.37 -6.47 29.02
C GLU A 332 4.15 -5.75 27.89
N SER A 333 4.05 -6.22 26.64
CA SER A 333 4.51 -5.50 25.45
C SER A 333 3.63 -4.30 25.03
N THR A 334 2.70 -3.88 25.90
CA THR A 334 1.71 -2.82 25.67
C THR A 334 1.50 -1.97 26.94
N GLU A 335 0.97 -0.75 26.80
CA GLU A 335 0.72 0.21 27.90
C GLU A 335 -0.47 -0.19 28.82
N ILE A 336 -0.72 -1.50 29.00
CA ILE A 336 -1.86 -2.05 29.74
C ILE A 336 -1.35 -2.74 31.00
N GLU A 337 -1.81 -2.31 32.17
CA GLU A 337 -1.42 -2.93 33.44
C GLU A 337 -1.90 -4.39 33.51
N VAL A 338 -0.99 -5.35 33.64
CA VAL A 338 -1.34 -6.78 33.79
C VAL A 338 -1.19 -7.22 35.24
N ARG A 339 -2.18 -7.95 35.75
CA ARG A 339 -2.14 -8.56 37.09
C ARG A 339 -2.52 -10.04 37.08
N LEU A 340 -1.87 -10.80 37.95
CA LEU A 340 -2.10 -12.22 38.18
C LEU A 340 -2.98 -12.41 39.42
N ILE A 341 -4.04 -13.21 39.26
CA ILE A 341 -4.86 -13.72 40.36
C ILE A 341 -4.49 -15.19 40.58
N GLU A 342 -4.10 -15.53 41.81
CA GLU A 342 -3.88 -16.92 42.22
C GLU A 342 -5.04 -17.35 43.11
N LEU A 343 -5.85 -18.31 42.65
CA LEU A 343 -6.99 -18.81 43.40
C LEU A 343 -6.53 -19.51 44.69
N PRO A 344 -7.18 -19.25 45.86
CA PRO A 344 -6.83 -19.92 47.10
C PRO A 344 -7.24 -21.40 47.01
N LYS A 345 -6.25 -22.30 47.02
CA LYS A 345 -6.48 -23.74 46.87
C LYS A 345 -6.64 -24.42 48.25
N PRO A 346 -7.76 -25.11 48.53
CA PRO A 346 -7.95 -25.83 49.79
C PRO A 346 -6.92 -26.96 49.99
N GLU A 347 -6.65 -27.29 51.25
CA GLU A 347 -5.75 -28.39 51.59
C GLU A 347 -6.31 -29.74 51.11
N GLY A 348 -5.45 -30.59 50.53
CA GLY A 348 -5.84 -31.87 49.94
C GLY A 348 -6.47 -31.79 48.54
N VAL A 349 -6.70 -30.59 47.98
CA VAL A 349 -7.25 -30.41 46.63
C VAL A 349 -6.13 -30.27 45.59
N ASP A 350 -6.14 -31.10 44.54
CA ASP A 350 -5.12 -31.06 43.47
C ASP A 350 -5.23 -29.83 42.57
N LYS A 351 -6.46 -29.42 42.26
CA LYS A 351 -6.82 -28.36 41.31
C LYS A 351 -8.02 -27.56 41.83
N ILE A 352 -7.97 -26.24 41.72
CA ILE A 352 -9.15 -25.38 41.73
C ILE A 352 -9.18 -24.52 40.45
N ASP A 353 -10.33 -24.45 39.79
CA ASP A 353 -10.60 -23.52 38.69
C ASP A 353 -11.65 -22.47 39.12
N ILE A 354 -11.96 -21.47 38.28
CA ILE A 354 -12.87 -20.38 38.69
C ILE A 354 -14.29 -20.91 38.79
N ALA A 355 -14.68 -21.82 37.90
CA ALA A 355 -15.99 -22.44 37.92
C ALA A 355 -16.22 -23.30 39.18
N ASP A 356 -15.17 -23.86 39.78
CA ASP A 356 -15.22 -24.49 41.10
C ASP A 356 -15.17 -23.44 42.25
N TYR A 357 -14.30 -22.42 42.20
CA TYR A 357 -14.21 -21.38 43.25
C TYR A 357 -15.52 -20.59 43.45
N MET A 358 -16.17 -20.18 42.35
CA MET A 358 -17.39 -19.34 42.34
C MET A 358 -18.67 -20.09 42.76
N LYS A 359 -18.58 -21.35 43.19
CA LYS A 359 -19.72 -22.08 43.80
C LYS A 359 -19.94 -21.69 45.25
N ASP A 360 -18.85 -21.46 45.97
CA ASP A 360 -18.82 -21.21 47.41
C ASP A 360 -18.47 -19.75 47.77
N HIS A 361 -18.21 -18.90 46.76
CA HIS A 361 -17.76 -17.51 46.91
C HIS A 361 -18.57 -16.54 46.03
N SER A 362 -18.70 -15.29 46.49
CA SER A 362 -19.44 -14.23 45.81
C SER A 362 -18.59 -13.46 44.77
N PRO A 363 -19.23 -12.66 43.89
CA PRO A 363 -18.51 -11.70 43.03
C PRO A 363 -17.67 -10.70 43.82
N GLU A 364 -18.04 -10.40 45.06
CA GLU A 364 -17.34 -9.50 45.97
C GLU A 364 -16.06 -10.14 46.53
N ASP A 365 -16.10 -11.44 46.85
CA ASP A 365 -14.91 -12.21 47.25
C ASP A 365 -13.89 -12.28 46.11
N PHE A 366 -14.36 -12.50 44.87
CA PHE A 366 -13.51 -12.48 43.69
C PHE A 366 -12.93 -11.08 43.42
N LYS A 367 -13.68 -9.99 43.68
CA LYS A 367 -13.13 -8.62 43.65
C LYS A 367 -12.05 -8.42 44.71
N GLY A 368 -12.19 -9.01 45.90
CA GLY A 368 -11.12 -9.08 46.91
C GLY A 368 -9.85 -9.75 46.37
N LEU A 369 -9.99 -10.84 45.60
CA LEU A 369 -8.85 -11.44 44.89
C LEU A 369 -8.26 -10.49 43.83
N MET A 370 -9.09 -9.76 43.07
CA MET A 370 -8.65 -8.74 42.10
C MET A 370 -7.90 -7.57 42.78
N ASP A 371 -8.33 -7.11 43.96
CA ASP A 371 -7.65 -6.04 44.70
C ASP A 371 -6.32 -6.51 45.27
N SER A 372 -6.25 -7.76 45.75
CA SER A 372 -5.01 -8.41 46.21
C SER A 372 -4.07 -8.87 45.08
N SER A 373 -4.50 -8.77 43.82
CA SER A 373 -3.77 -9.30 42.66
C SER A 373 -2.44 -8.59 42.41
N VAL A 374 -1.45 -9.35 41.92
CA VAL A 374 -0.05 -8.94 41.86
C VAL A 374 0.39 -8.77 40.40
N SER A 375 1.02 -7.65 40.07
CA SER A 375 1.61 -7.43 38.74
C SER A 375 2.74 -8.43 38.45
N LEU A 376 3.04 -8.69 37.17
CA LEU A 376 3.93 -9.79 36.76
C LEU A 376 5.30 -9.77 37.45
N TRP A 377 5.99 -8.63 37.45
CA TRP A 377 7.37 -8.53 37.93
C TRP A 377 7.49 -8.66 39.46
N PRO A 378 6.64 -7.99 40.28
CA PRO A 378 6.53 -8.29 41.71
C PRO A 378 6.17 -9.75 42.01
N TYR A 379 5.29 -10.39 41.22
CA TYR A 379 4.98 -11.82 41.40
C TYR A 379 6.21 -12.70 41.15
N LYS A 380 6.92 -12.50 40.03
CA LYS A 380 8.18 -13.22 39.73
C LYS A 380 9.26 -13.00 40.79
N LEU A 381 9.37 -11.78 41.33
CA LEU A 381 10.28 -11.47 42.44
C LEU A 381 9.85 -12.18 43.72
N ASN A 382 8.55 -12.24 44.04
CA ASN A 382 8.03 -12.92 45.22
C ASN A 382 8.33 -14.42 45.22
N GLN A 383 8.24 -15.08 44.06
CA GLN A 383 8.61 -16.50 43.88
C GLN A 383 10.12 -16.80 44.11
N GLN A 384 11.00 -15.79 44.16
CA GLN A 384 12.43 -16.01 44.45
C GLN A 384 12.65 -16.40 45.92
N VAL A 385 13.03 -17.65 46.17
CA VAL A 385 13.39 -18.18 47.49
C VAL A 385 14.91 -18.02 47.70
N ILE A 386 15.30 -17.27 48.74
CA ILE A 386 16.70 -17.01 49.06
C ILE A 386 16.97 -17.51 50.49
N PRO A 387 17.75 -18.59 50.69
CA PRO A 387 17.99 -19.13 52.02
C PRO A 387 18.58 -18.09 52.99
N ALA A 388 18.16 -18.12 54.25
CA ALA A 388 18.62 -17.17 55.26
C ALA A 388 20.15 -17.25 55.47
N ASN A 389 20.72 -18.45 55.38
CA ASN A 389 22.14 -18.75 55.48
C ASN A 389 22.93 -18.61 54.15
N ALA A 390 22.29 -18.26 53.02
CA ALA A 390 22.99 -18.14 51.74
C ALA A 390 24.09 -17.07 51.79
N THR A 391 25.26 -17.41 51.26
CA THR A 391 26.43 -16.54 51.16
C THR A 391 26.24 -15.41 50.15
N SER A 392 27.06 -14.37 50.24
CA SER A 392 27.04 -13.25 49.26
C SER A 392 27.25 -13.72 47.82
N LEU A 393 28.04 -14.77 47.58
CA LEU A 393 28.29 -15.31 46.25
C LEU A 393 27.07 -16.06 45.68
N GLU A 394 26.37 -16.82 46.51
CA GLU A 394 25.13 -17.51 46.12
C GLU A 394 24.01 -16.50 45.83
N ARG A 395 23.88 -15.47 46.68
CA ARG A 395 22.96 -14.33 46.46
C ARG A 395 23.27 -13.61 45.16
N LEU A 396 24.54 -13.33 44.86
CA LEU A 396 24.96 -12.64 43.63
C LEU A 396 24.68 -13.48 42.38
N ARG A 397 24.90 -14.80 42.43
CA ARG A 397 24.53 -15.73 41.35
C ARG A 397 23.03 -15.77 41.11
N ALA A 398 22.24 -15.91 42.18
CA ALA A 398 20.78 -15.91 42.09
C ALA A 398 20.24 -14.57 41.54
N LEU A 399 20.81 -13.43 41.99
CA LEU A 399 20.49 -12.10 41.46
C LEU A 399 20.74 -12.05 39.95
N LYS A 400 21.94 -12.43 39.49
CA LYS A 400 22.31 -12.38 38.06
C LYS A 400 21.37 -13.24 37.19
N THR A 401 21.04 -14.45 37.63
CA THR A 401 20.06 -15.31 36.93
C THR A 401 18.68 -14.65 36.84
N PHE A 402 18.20 -14.06 37.94
CA PHE A 402 16.88 -13.42 37.98
C PHE A 402 16.80 -12.19 37.06
N ILE A 403 17.73 -11.25 37.17
CA ILE A 403 17.67 -9.98 36.42
C ILE A 403 17.96 -10.14 34.92
N SER A 404 18.70 -11.18 34.52
CA SER A 404 18.94 -11.53 33.11
C SER A 404 17.79 -12.30 32.49
N ASN A 405 17.27 -13.34 33.16
CA ASN A 405 16.37 -14.31 32.54
C ASN A 405 14.90 -13.99 32.85
N GLU A 406 14.55 -13.89 34.13
CA GLU A 406 13.14 -13.79 34.56
C GLU A 406 12.53 -12.43 34.24
N LEU A 407 13.32 -11.37 34.28
CA LEU A 407 12.90 -10.01 33.93
C LEU A 407 13.13 -9.66 32.45
N LYS A 408 13.45 -10.63 31.57
CA LYS A 408 13.89 -10.32 30.18
C LYS A 408 12.87 -9.50 29.38
N GLY A 409 11.57 -9.71 29.57
CA GLY A 409 10.50 -8.98 28.86
C GLY A 409 10.21 -7.56 29.37
N MET A 410 10.73 -7.17 30.54
CA MET A 410 10.43 -5.89 31.20
C MET A 410 10.95 -4.68 30.41
N GLU A 411 10.27 -3.52 30.49
CA GLU A 411 10.79 -2.26 29.95
C GLU A 411 12.14 -1.92 30.62
N GLN A 412 13.05 -1.24 29.93
CA GLN A 412 14.40 -0.97 30.41
C GLN A 412 14.45 0.10 31.51
N ALA A 413 13.66 1.16 31.42
CA ALA A 413 13.56 2.17 32.48
C ALA A 413 12.89 1.59 33.74
N GLU A 414 11.83 0.80 33.55
CA GLU A 414 11.16 0.07 34.64
C GLU A 414 12.08 -0.97 35.27
N TRP A 415 12.84 -1.73 34.47
CA TRP A 415 13.84 -2.68 34.96
C TRP A 415 14.95 -1.99 35.76
N GLU A 416 15.43 -0.82 35.33
CA GLU A 416 16.42 -0.06 36.09
C GLU A 416 15.87 0.44 37.42
N LEU A 417 14.61 0.90 37.47
CA LEU A 417 13.94 1.28 38.71
C LEU A 417 13.74 0.06 39.63
N PHE A 418 13.12 -1.00 39.12
CA PHE A 418 12.73 -2.19 39.87
C PHE A 418 13.94 -2.99 40.39
N VAL A 419 15.01 -3.09 39.60
CA VAL A 419 16.24 -3.76 40.04
C VAL A 419 16.94 -2.98 41.15
N ASN A 420 17.06 -1.65 41.03
CA ASN A 420 17.77 -0.84 42.02
C ASN A 420 17.01 -0.70 43.35
N ASN A 421 15.69 -0.78 43.34
CA ASN A 421 14.84 -0.66 44.52
C ASN A 421 14.46 -2.05 45.07
N GLU A 422 13.38 -2.68 44.56
CA GLU A 422 12.74 -3.85 45.16
C GLU A 422 13.59 -5.13 45.08
N VAL A 423 14.22 -5.39 43.93
CA VAL A 423 15.04 -6.61 43.77
C VAL A 423 16.28 -6.53 44.67
N MET A 424 16.96 -5.39 44.69
CA MET A 424 18.16 -5.23 45.51
C MET A 424 17.88 -5.33 47.01
N GLU A 425 16.74 -4.83 47.49
CA GLU A 425 16.30 -5.04 48.87
C GLU A 425 16.10 -6.54 49.16
N LYS A 426 15.30 -7.25 48.34
CA LYS A 426 14.97 -8.67 48.60
C LYS A 426 16.22 -9.56 48.63
N PHE A 427 17.19 -9.33 47.75
CA PHE A 427 18.42 -10.14 47.71
C PHE A 427 19.41 -9.82 48.84
N ARG A 428 19.25 -8.68 49.54
CA ARG A 428 20.06 -8.23 50.69
C ARG A 428 21.56 -8.14 50.40
N LEU A 429 21.91 -7.58 49.24
CA LEU A 429 23.29 -7.35 48.80
C LEU A 429 23.69 -5.88 48.95
N LYS A 430 24.99 -5.60 49.11
CA LYS A 430 25.48 -4.22 49.22
C LYS A 430 25.63 -3.57 47.85
N GLN A 431 25.21 -2.32 47.73
CA GLN A 431 25.17 -1.56 46.47
C GLN A 431 26.54 -1.41 45.76
N LYS A 432 27.66 -1.57 46.48
CA LYS A 432 29.01 -1.56 45.88
C LYS A 432 29.32 -2.84 45.11
N ASP A 433 28.86 -3.98 45.59
CA ASP A 433 29.30 -5.32 45.15
C ASP A 433 28.50 -5.82 43.94
N ILE A 434 27.40 -5.15 43.63
CA ILE A 434 26.42 -5.50 42.58
C ILE A 434 26.46 -4.56 41.36
N LYS A 435 27.04 -3.36 41.48
CA LYS A 435 27.01 -2.34 40.40
C LYS A 435 27.57 -2.86 39.09
N THR A 436 28.67 -3.61 39.14
CA THR A 436 29.27 -4.24 37.95
C THR A 436 28.32 -5.25 37.31
N THR A 437 27.67 -6.11 38.11
CA THR A 437 26.73 -7.12 37.60
C THR A 437 25.44 -6.52 37.05
N VAL A 438 24.89 -5.49 37.68
CA VAL A 438 23.72 -4.76 37.14
C VAL A 438 24.10 -4.04 35.85
N ALA A 439 25.29 -3.42 35.77
CA ALA A 439 25.79 -2.82 34.53
C ALA A 439 26.03 -3.87 33.42
N GLU A 440 26.72 -4.98 33.71
CA GLU A 440 26.91 -6.10 32.75
C GLU A 440 25.59 -6.55 32.12
N VAL A 441 24.55 -6.73 32.95
CA VAL A 441 23.22 -7.16 32.47
C VAL A 441 22.47 -6.02 31.79
N ARG A 442 22.56 -4.78 32.25
CA ARG A 442 22.01 -3.59 31.57
C ARG A 442 22.55 -3.49 30.15
N GLU A 443 23.87 -3.51 29.99
CA GLU A 443 24.55 -3.47 28.70
C GLU A 443 24.20 -4.71 27.85
N SER A 444 24.01 -5.87 28.46
CA SER A 444 23.52 -7.06 27.74
C SER A 444 22.05 -6.97 27.35
N ARG A 445 21.20 -6.28 28.11
CA ARG A 445 19.79 -6.01 27.80
C ARG A 445 19.64 -4.94 26.73
N LEU A 446 20.54 -3.95 26.69
CA LEU A 446 20.60 -2.96 25.63
C LEU A 446 21.03 -3.64 24.31
N ARG A 447 22.11 -4.43 24.31
CA ARG A 447 22.48 -5.26 23.14
C ARG A 447 21.41 -6.29 22.77
N ASP A 448 20.79 -6.96 23.73
CA ASP A 448 19.66 -7.86 23.45
C ASP A 448 18.44 -7.10 22.93
N LYS A 449 18.19 -5.84 23.34
CA LYS A 449 17.16 -4.98 22.77
C LYS A 449 17.55 -4.44 21.39
N GLU A 450 18.82 -4.26 21.08
CA GLU A 450 19.29 -3.95 19.72
C GLU A 450 19.05 -5.18 18.82
N VAL A 451 19.60 -6.34 19.18
CA VAL A 451 19.42 -7.62 18.45
C VAL A 451 17.96 -8.12 18.45
N MET A 452 17.13 -7.73 19.42
CA MET A 452 15.69 -8.01 19.42
C MET A 452 14.85 -6.87 18.82
N ASN A 453 15.38 -5.66 18.65
CA ASN A 453 14.78 -4.66 17.75
C ASN A 453 15.18 -4.93 16.29
N GLU A 454 16.25 -5.68 16.02
CA GLU A 454 16.48 -6.43 14.79
C GLU A 454 15.60 -7.69 14.71
N GLY A 455 15.28 -8.32 15.85
CA GLY A 455 14.57 -9.60 15.98
C GLY A 455 13.03 -9.56 15.91
N LEU A 456 12.40 -8.58 16.56
CA LEU A 456 10.97 -8.25 16.43
C LEU A 456 10.72 -7.40 15.19
N SER A 457 11.73 -6.66 14.73
CA SER A 457 11.88 -6.37 13.30
C SER A 457 11.73 -7.66 12.49
N LYS A 458 12.60 -8.67 12.67
CA LYS A 458 12.52 -10.01 12.04
C LYS A 458 11.25 -10.84 12.29
N LYS A 459 10.20 -10.30 12.93
CA LYS A 459 8.86 -10.92 13.00
C LYS A 459 7.71 -10.01 12.57
N ARG A 460 7.72 -8.73 12.94
CA ARG A 460 6.71 -7.73 12.52
C ARG A 460 7.07 -7.13 11.18
N LYS A 461 8.33 -6.71 11.02
CA LYS A 461 8.83 -6.52 9.68
C LYS A 461 8.76 -7.84 8.93
N VAL A 462 8.80 -9.09 9.45
CA VAL A 462 8.80 -10.29 8.55
C VAL A 462 7.70 -10.30 7.48
N GLN A 463 6.47 -9.93 7.84
CA GLN A 463 5.32 -9.76 6.94
C GLN A 463 5.43 -8.53 6.00
N GLN A 464 6.43 -7.68 6.23
CA GLN A 464 6.85 -6.43 5.57
C GLN A 464 8.38 -6.39 5.22
N GLN A 465 9.12 -7.52 5.20
CA GLN A 465 10.61 -7.59 5.24
C GLN A 465 11.20 -8.44 4.12
N ILE A 466 10.41 -9.40 3.65
CA ILE A 466 10.29 -9.66 2.21
C ILE A 466 10.26 -8.29 1.46
N LEU A 467 9.57 -7.29 2.03
CA LEU A 467 9.49 -5.88 1.59
C LEU A 467 10.46 -4.86 2.27
N ARG A 468 11.44 -5.24 3.12
CA ARG A 468 12.33 -4.30 3.88
C ARG A 468 13.71 -4.81 4.36
N GLU A 469 14.11 -6.08 4.24
CA GLU A 469 15.34 -6.55 4.95
C GLU A 469 16.64 -5.90 4.46
N ASN A 470 16.75 -5.59 3.17
CA ASN A 470 17.99 -5.04 2.60
C ASN A 470 18.26 -3.55 2.96
N VAL A 471 17.51 -2.91 3.88
CA VAL A 471 17.54 -1.43 4.06
C VAL A 471 18.63 -0.93 5.02
N GLU A 472 18.62 -1.37 6.28
CA GLU A 472 19.09 -0.52 7.40
C GLU A 472 20.60 -0.51 7.63
N THR A 473 21.37 -1.44 7.06
CA THR A 473 22.84 -1.41 7.14
C THR A 473 23.49 -0.51 6.08
N ASP A 474 22.77 -0.20 5.00
CA ASP A 474 23.40 -0.08 3.69
C ASP A 474 24.02 1.29 3.44
N GLY A 475 23.46 2.34 4.05
CA GLY A 475 24.02 3.70 4.06
C GLY A 475 25.11 3.95 5.11
N LYS A 476 25.81 2.92 5.59
CA LYS A 476 27.06 2.98 6.39
C LYS A 476 28.10 1.94 5.95
N VAL A 477 27.76 1.14 4.93
CA VAL A 477 28.47 -0.06 4.49
C VAL A 477 28.84 0.15 3.02
N SER A 478 30.04 -0.27 2.59
CA SER A 478 30.53 0.07 1.25
C SER A 478 29.70 -0.60 0.16
N SER A 479 29.74 -0.07 -1.07
CA SER A 479 29.04 -0.68 -2.21
C SER A 479 29.51 -2.13 -2.47
N GLN A 480 30.80 -2.43 -2.31
CA GLN A 480 31.30 -3.81 -2.30
C GLN A 480 30.66 -4.67 -1.19
N ASP A 481 30.51 -4.14 0.03
CA ASP A 481 29.94 -4.87 1.18
C ASP A 481 28.40 -5.05 1.11
N ARG A 482 27.73 -4.31 0.23
CA ARG A 482 26.33 -4.56 -0.18
C ARG A 482 26.26 -5.59 -1.29
N LEU A 483 27.10 -5.44 -2.32
CA LEU A 483 27.18 -6.36 -3.45
C LEU A 483 27.62 -7.78 -3.04
N SER A 484 28.50 -7.92 -2.04
CA SER A 484 28.99 -9.23 -1.55
C SER A 484 27.93 -10.13 -0.90
N ARG A 485 26.71 -9.62 -0.71
CA ARG A 485 25.55 -10.32 -0.13
C ARG A 485 24.75 -11.10 -1.17
N TYR A 486 24.88 -10.74 -2.44
CA TYR A 486 24.21 -11.42 -3.54
C TYR A 486 24.99 -12.70 -3.93
N PRO A 487 24.33 -13.76 -4.40
CA PRO A 487 25.03 -14.93 -4.94
C PRO A 487 26.01 -14.53 -6.05
N ALA A 488 27.17 -15.19 -6.13
CA ALA A 488 28.19 -14.87 -7.13
C ALA A 488 27.67 -14.95 -8.58
N GLU A 489 26.72 -15.85 -8.85
CA GLU A 489 26.03 -15.99 -10.14
C GLU A 489 25.09 -14.80 -10.44
N VAL A 490 24.37 -14.29 -9.43
CA VAL A 490 23.57 -13.05 -9.55
C VAL A 490 24.47 -11.86 -9.85
N ILE A 491 25.64 -11.77 -9.19
CA ILE A 491 26.63 -10.71 -9.45
C ILE A 491 27.19 -10.85 -10.88
N ALA A 492 27.51 -12.06 -11.35
CA ALA A 492 27.98 -12.30 -12.71
C ALA A 492 26.94 -11.87 -13.75
N ASN A 493 25.71 -12.37 -13.65
CA ASN A 493 24.61 -12.02 -14.54
C ASN A 493 24.32 -10.50 -14.55
N ALA A 494 24.40 -9.83 -13.39
CA ALA A 494 24.26 -8.37 -13.31
C ALA A 494 25.38 -7.61 -14.04
N ASN A 495 26.63 -8.10 -13.97
CA ASN A 495 27.74 -7.52 -14.76
C ASN A 495 27.53 -7.78 -16.26
N ASP A 496 27.25 -9.01 -16.68
CA ASP A 496 27.04 -9.35 -18.10
C ASP A 496 25.94 -8.49 -18.76
N ILE A 497 24.84 -8.25 -18.02
CA ILE A 497 23.74 -7.38 -18.46
C ILE A 497 24.16 -5.91 -18.54
N LEU A 498 24.96 -5.40 -17.60
CA LEU A 498 25.50 -4.03 -17.62
C LEU A 498 26.56 -3.83 -18.72
N ASP A 499 27.43 -4.83 -18.94
CA ASP A 499 28.57 -4.76 -19.86
C ASP A 499 28.17 -5.02 -21.32
N SER A 500 27.13 -5.85 -21.56
CA SER A 500 26.75 -6.29 -22.92
C SER A 500 25.25 -6.32 -23.24
N GLY A 501 24.37 -6.32 -22.22
CA GLY A 501 22.92 -6.44 -22.38
C GLY A 501 22.17 -5.09 -22.43
N ASP A 502 20.87 -5.13 -22.15
CA ASP A 502 20.07 -3.93 -21.89
C ASP A 502 19.50 -3.97 -20.45
N PRO A 503 20.14 -3.27 -19.49
CA PRO A 503 19.71 -3.28 -18.09
C PRO A 503 18.30 -2.73 -17.88
N PHE A 504 17.89 -1.71 -18.65
CA PHE A 504 16.58 -1.09 -18.53
C PHE A 504 15.48 -2.05 -19.00
N ASP A 505 15.64 -2.67 -20.18
CA ASP A 505 14.66 -3.63 -20.70
C ASP A 505 14.71 -4.98 -19.93
N PHE A 506 15.80 -5.31 -19.22
CA PHE A 506 15.80 -6.40 -18.24
C PHE A 506 14.91 -6.06 -17.04
N ILE A 507 15.22 -4.97 -16.31
CA ILE A 507 14.49 -4.60 -15.10
C ILE A 507 13.00 -4.34 -15.41
N LEU A 508 12.70 -3.69 -16.55
CA LEU A 508 11.34 -3.45 -16.99
C LEU A 508 10.58 -4.76 -17.26
N ARG A 509 11.20 -5.78 -17.88
CA ARG A 509 10.55 -7.08 -18.07
C ARG A 509 10.29 -7.79 -16.73
N THR A 510 11.24 -7.74 -15.79
CA THR A 510 11.04 -8.29 -14.44
C THR A 510 9.91 -7.56 -13.70
N TRP A 511 9.80 -6.24 -13.85
CA TRP A 511 8.67 -5.47 -13.31
C TRP A 511 7.33 -5.90 -13.90
N ASN A 512 7.26 -6.07 -15.23
CA ASN A 512 6.05 -6.55 -15.92
C ASN A 512 5.69 -8.03 -15.60
N LYS A 513 6.55 -8.80 -14.91
CA LYS A 513 6.15 -10.10 -14.31
C LYS A 513 5.31 -9.89 -13.04
N LEU A 514 5.70 -8.91 -12.22
CA LEU A 514 5.11 -8.60 -10.91
C LEU A 514 3.83 -7.78 -11.05
N HIS A 515 3.91 -6.69 -11.81
CA HIS A 515 2.79 -5.83 -12.16
C HIS A 515 2.35 -6.14 -13.60
N ALA A 516 1.06 -6.42 -13.82
CA ALA A 516 0.54 -6.55 -15.18
C ALA A 516 0.20 -5.16 -15.73
N GLY A 517 0.53 -4.86 -16.98
CA GLY A 517 0.18 -3.58 -17.62
C GLY A 517 1.06 -2.41 -17.17
N ASP A 518 0.55 -1.18 -17.29
CA ASP A 518 1.15 0.09 -16.83
C ASP A 518 2.64 0.30 -17.18
N THR A 519 3.12 -0.33 -18.27
CA THR A 519 4.53 -0.38 -18.64
C THR A 519 5.18 1.00 -18.75
N ASN A 520 4.45 2.04 -19.17
CA ASN A 520 4.98 3.40 -19.24
C ASN A 520 5.14 4.07 -17.86
N ILE A 521 4.30 3.71 -16.87
CA ILE A 521 4.54 4.10 -15.47
C ILE A 521 5.81 3.40 -14.97
N GLY A 522 5.98 2.11 -15.27
CA GLY A 522 7.23 1.37 -15.04
C GLY A 522 8.46 2.06 -15.66
N GLU A 523 8.42 2.41 -16.95
CA GLU A 523 9.48 3.16 -17.65
C GLU A 523 9.85 4.48 -16.94
N ASN A 524 8.84 5.26 -16.52
CA ASN A 524 9.05 6.53 -15.82
C ASN A 524 9.60 6.32 -14.39
N LEU A 525 9.19 5.26 -13.70
CA LEU A 525 9.71 4.88 -12.37
C LEU A 525 11.19 4.44 -12.42
N LEU A 526 11.60 3.73 -13.47
CA LEU A 526 13.00 3.33 -13.66
C LEU A 526 13.90 4.55 -13.85
N CYS A 527 13.55 5.45 -14.76
CA CYS A 527 14.28 6.71 -14.95
C CYS A 527 14.20 7.61 -13.70
N SER A 528 13.07 7.62 -12.99
CA SER A 528 12.91 8.32 -11.72
C SER A 528 13.93 7.88 -10.66
N ALA A 529 14.26 6.58 -10.63
CA ALA A 529 15.27 6.05 -9.73
C ALA A 529 16.71 6.42 -10.14
N THR A 530 17.08 6.34 -11.43
CA THR A 530 18.45 6.69 -11.88
C THR A 530 18.72 8.19 -11.90
N CYS A 531 17.70 9.03 -12.13
CA CYS A 531 17.79 10.49 -12.07
C CYS A 531 18.43 11.02 -10.77
N THR A 532 18.19 10.32 -9.65
CA THR A 532 18.73 10.65 -8.32
C THR A 532 20.26 10.62 -8.21
N GLN A 533 20.97 10.04 -9.17
CA GLN A 533 22.45 10.00 -9.21
C GLN A 533 23.06 10.99 -10.21
N ILE A 534 22.26 11.79 -10.90
CA ILE A 534 22.72 12.67 -11.98
C ILE A 534 22.97 14.07 -11.43
N LEU A 535 24.20 14.54 -11.53
CA LEU A 535 24.66 15.83 -10.96
C LEU A 535 24.24 17.04 -11.79
N ASN A 536 23.91 16.84 -13.07
CA ASN A 536 23.35 17.88 -13.95
C ASN A 536 21.86 17.66 -14.30
N ALA A 537 21.14 16.82 -13.55
CA ALA A 537 19.67 16.82 -13.58
C ALA A 537 19.12 18.07 -12.89
N LYS A 538 18.03 18.65 -13.39
CA LYS A 538 17.61 20.02 -13.07
C LYS A 538 16.37 20.10 -12.16
N LEU A 539 15.34 19.33 -12.47
CA LEU A 539 14.11 19.24 -11.68
C LEU A 539 14.06 17.93 -10.89
N GLY A 540 14.69 16.88 -11.40
CA GLY A 540 14.43 15.53 -10.96
C GLY A 540 13.17 14.95 -11.61
N MET A 541 12.87 13.70 -11.32
CA MET A 541 11.78 12.95 -11.94
C MET A 541 10.79 12.45 -10.88
N HIS A 542 9.93 13.33 -10.38
CA HIS A 542 8.90 13.00 -9.38
C HIS A 542 7.65 12.40 -10.04
N GLN A 543 6.97 11.46 -9.37
CA GLN A 543 5.96 10.60 -9.99
C GLN A 543 4.61 10.66 -9.26
N LYS A 544 3.52 10.89 -9.99
CA LYS A 544 2.14 10.80 -9.51
C LYS A 544 1.24 10.18 -10.58
N PRO A 545 1.02 8.85 -10.57
CA PRO A 545 0.11 8.20 -11.50
C PRO A 545 -1.35 8.58 -11.21
N SER A 546 -2.16 8.62 -12.27
CA SER A 546 -3.58 8.99 -12.27
C SER A 546 -4.46 7.77 -12.55
N GLY A 547 -5.70 7.77 -12.03
CA GLY A 547 -6.68 6.70 -12.29
C GLY A 547 -7.73 6.54 -11.18
N ALA A 548 -8.73 5.68 -11.38
CA ALA A 548 -9.80 5.36 -10.42
C ALA A 548 -9.30 4.65 -9.13
N THR A 549 -10.08 4.63 -8.05
CA THR A 549 -9.74 3.77 -6.89
C THR A 549 -9.72 2.31 -7.33
N GLY A 550 -8.77 1.52 -6.79
CA GLY A 550 -8.52 0.15 -7.24
C GLY A 550 -7.62 -0.01 -8.49
N SER A 551 -7.37 1.05 -9.28
CA SER A 551 -6.68 0.99 -10.58
C SER A 551 -5.17 0.64 -10.58
N GLY A 552 -4.63 0.02 -9.53
CA GLY A 552 -3.21 -0.35 -9.47
C GLY A 552 -2.23 0.78 -9.10
N LYS A 553 -2.66 2.04 -8.98
CA LYS A 553 -1.81 3.21 -8.61
C LYS A 553 -0.85 3.03 -7.43
N SER A 554 -1.23 2.26 -6.40
CA SER A 554 -0.34 1.96 -5.27
C SER A 554 0.52 0.72 -5.55
N ASP A 555 0.03 -0.21 -6.36
CA ASP A 555 0.71 -1.45 -6.73
C ASP A 555 1.90 -1.20 -7.64
N VAL A 556 1.81 -0.27 -8.61
CA VAL A 556 2.96 0.10 -9.49
C VAL A 556 4.21 0.49 -8.69
N PHE A 557 4.04 1.24 -7.59
CA PHE A 557 5.12 1.61 -6.68
C PHE A 557 5.58 0.44 -5.80
N ILE A 558 4.64 -0.41 -5.32
CA ILE A 558 4.96 -1.59 -4.50
C ILE A 558 5.74 -2.63 -5.30
N GLN A 559 5.37 -2.91 -6.56
CA GLN A 559 6.11 -3.86 -7.40
C GLN A 559 7.45 -3.27 -7.88
N MET A 560 7.58 -1.95 -8.04
CA MET A 560 8.87 -1.32 -8.34
C MET A 560 9.83 -1.36 -7.14
N LYS A 561 9.30 -1.18 -5.92
CA LYS A 561 10.06 -1.32 -4.68
C LYS A 561 10.79 -2.66 -4.59
N GLU A 562 10.17 -3.74 -5.04
CA GLU A 562 10.79 -5.07 -4.99
C GLU A 562 12.02 -5.21 -5.89
N LEU A 563 12.19 -4.37 -6.92
CA LEU A 563 13.37 -4.40 -7.80
C LEU A 563 14.49 -3.48 -7.32
N LEU A 564 14.15 -2.44 -6.55
CA LEU A 564 15.13 -1.49 -6.02
C LEU A 564 15.93 -2.10 -4.84
N PRO A 565 17.17 -1.65 -4.63
CA PRO A 565 17.82 -1.72 -3.33
C PRO A 565 17.04 -0.81 -2.39
N SER A 566 16.06 -1.36 -1.69
CA SER A 566 15.83 -1.10 -0.26
C SER A 566 16.18 0.30 0.29
N TRP A 567 17.46 0.58 0.56
CA TRP A 567 17.96 1.86 1.12
C TRP A 567 17.63 3.08 0.25
N LYS A 568 17.32 2.84 -1.04
CA LYS A 568 16.92 3.86 -2.00
C LYS A 568 15.50 4.36 -1.80
N LEU A 569 14.59 3.60 -1.19
CA LEU A 569 13.15 3.92 -1.15
C LEU A 569 12.52 3.79 0.24
N ILE A 570 12.14 4.93 0.83
CA ILE A 570 11.40 5.01 2.09
C ILE A 570 9.89 5.02 1.80
N THR A 571 9.12 4.22 2.55
CA THR A 571 7.67 4.02 2.33
C THR A 571 6.86 4.09 3.64
N GLY A 572 5.87 4.98 3.72
CA GLY A 572 4.92 5.07 4.83
C GLY A 572 4.03 6.31 4.77
N ALA A 573 3.10 6.45 5.72
CA ALA A 573 2.32 7.67 5.90
C ALA A 573 3.15 8.73 6.63
N PHE A 574 3.43 9.86 5.97
CA PHE A 574 4.27 10.93 6.53
C PHE A 574 3.43 12.00 7.23
N SER A 575 3.72 12.26 8.51
CA SER A 575 3.31 13.54 9.11
C SER A 575 4.06 14.68 8.42
N SER A 576 3.47 15.88 8.34
CA SER A 576 4.05 16.98 7.55
C SER A 576 5.43 17.47 8.02
N LYS A 577 5.93 16.98 9.16
CA LYS A 577 7.23 17.31 9.73
C LYS A 577 8.25 16.16 9.66
N ALA A 578 7.84 14.95 9.27
CA ALA A 578 8.73 13.77 9.25
C ALA A 578 9.93 13.91 8.30
N LEU A 579 9.78 14.63 7.17
CA LEU A 579 10.86 14.93 6.19
C LEU A 579 12.07 15.69 6.79
N PHE A 580 12.00 16.12 8.05
CA PHE A 580 13.01 16.95 8.73
C PHE A 580 13.66 16.27 9.94
N TYR A 581 13.16 15.11 10.36
CA TYR A 581 13.56 14.43 11.60
C TYR A 581 13.90 12.95 11.38
N ASP A 582 13.86 12.48 10.14
CA ASP A 582 14.22 11.14 9.73
C ASP A 582 15.67 11.13 9.20
N ASP A 583 16.60 10.67 10.04
CA ASP A 583 18.04 10.61 9.75
C ASP A 583 18.39 9.56 8.66
N ASP A 584 17.44 8.70 8.26
CA ASP A 584 17.64 7.76 7.14
C ASP A 584 17.39 8.40 5.76
N ILE A 585 16.80 9.61 5.68
CA ILE A 585 16.69 10.37 4.43
C ILE A 585 18.08 10.85 4.00
N LYS A 586 18.61 10.25 2.94
CA LYS A 586 19.95 10.49 2.39
C LYS A 586 19.86 11.18 1.01
N GLU A 587 21.00 11.59 0.50
CA GLU A 587 21.09 12.23 -0.81
C GLU A 587 20.66 11.23 -1.90
N GLY A 588 19.75 11.63 -2.77
CA GLY A 588 19.19 10.72 -3.78
C GLY A 588 18.22 9.65 -3.24
N THR A 589 17.68 9.78 -2.03
CA THR A 589 16.61 8.91 -1.51
C THR A 589 15.28 9.18 -2.22
N ILE A 590 14.54 8.13 -2.54
CA ILE A 590 13.17 8.17 -3.05
C ILE A 590 12.19 8.04 -1.86
N ILE A 591 11.12 8.82 -1.86
CA ILE A 591 10.11 8.87 -0.80
C ILE A 591 8.73 8.59 -1.40
N TYR A 592 8.08 7.52 -0.93
CA TYR A 592 6.74 7.11 -1.36
C TYR A 592 5.70 7.21 -0.23
N THR A 593 4.55 7.82 -0.53
CA THR A 593 3.37 7.89 0.34
C THR A 593 2.06 7.77 -0.46
N ASP A 594 1.08 7.10 0.14
CA ASP A 594 -0.30 7.00 -0.31
C ASP A 594 -1.19 8.09 0.30
N ASP A 595 -0.88 8.53 1.52
CA ASP A 595 -1.43 9.76 2.10
C ASP A 595 -0.79 11.01 1.46
N VAL A 596 -1.63 11.89 0.91
CA VAL A 596 -1.23 13.15 0.25
C VAL A 596 -2.09 14.30 0.75
N ASN A 597 -2.50 14.26 2.04
CA ASN A 597 -3.01 15.42 2.76
C ASN A 597 -1.87 16.43 3.05
N LEU A 598 -1.33 17.01 1.98
CA LEU A 598 -0.25 17.99 2.03
C LEU A 598 -0.76 19.28 2.67
N THR A 599 -0.30 19.57 3.89
CA THR A 599 -0.65 20.81 4.59
C THR A 599 -0.05 22.04 3.91
N ASN A 600 -0.69 23.20 4.09
CA ASN A 600 -0.19 24.48 3.55
C ASN A 600 1.25 24.82 4.03
N GLU A 601 1.73 24.23 5.12
CA GLU A 601 3.13 24.36 5.58
C GLU A 601 4.13 23.57 4.70
N ILE A 602 3.75 22.39 4.18
CA ILE A 602 4.69 21.49 3.48
C ILE A 602 4.75 21.76 1.97
N ILE A 603 3.67 22.25 1.36
CA ILE A 603 3.60 22.53 -0.08
C ILE A 603 4.73 23.46 -0.57
N PRO A 604 5.06 24.59 0.10
CA PRO A 604 6.20 25.43 -0.28
C PRO A 604 7.56 24.72 -0.18
N LEU A 605 7.71 23.80 0.77
CA LEU A 605 8.96 23.09 1.05
C LEU A 605 9.19 21.97 0.02
N LEU A 606 8.14 21.25 -0.36
CA LEU A 606 8.17 20.35 -1.53
C LEU A 606 8.46 21.14 -2.81
N ARG A 607 7.80 22.29 -3.03
CA ARG A 607 8.07 23.16 -4.19
C ARG A 607 9.51 23.69 -4.25
N SER A 608 10.19 23.83 -3.10
CA SER A 608 11.61 24.17 -3.02
C SER A 608 12.49 22.96 -3.38
N ALA A 609 12.33 21.83 -2.70
CA ALA A 609 13.13 20.62 -2.93
C ALA A 609 13.04 20.13 -4.39
N THR A 610 11.85 20.23 -5.00
CA THR A 610 11.57 19.86 -6.40
C THR A 610 11.90 20.96 -7.43
N SER A 611 12.46 22.10 -7.01
CA SER A 611 13.00 23.14 -7.90
C SER A 611 14.51 23.34 -7.76
N SER A 612 15.06 23.00 -6.61
CA SER A 612 16.50 23.08 -6.32
C SER A 612 17.03 21.66 -6.11
N PHE A 613 16.79 20.78 -7.09
CA PHE A 613 17.01 19.33 -6.96
C PHE A 613 18.46 18.96 -6.60
N GLN A 614 19.45 19.78 -6.95
CA GLN A 614 20.87 19.54 -6.59
C GLN A 614 21.28 20.10 -5.21
N GLU A 615 20.40 20.80 -4.50
CA GLU A 615 20.71 21.54 -3.26
C GLU A 615 19.91 21.04 -2.05
N GLU A 616 20.40 21.29 -0.83
CA GLU A 616 19.62 21.04 0.39
C GLU A 616 18.55 22.14 0.60
N THR A 617 17.28 21.76 0.69
CA THR A 617 16.20 22.70 1.06
C THR A 617 16.15 22.87 2.58
N VAL A 618 16.40 24.10 3.04
CA VAL A 618 16.43 24.46 4.48
C VAL A 618 15.10 25.06 4.94
N TYR A 619 14.55 24.51 6.00
CA TYR A 619 13.39 25.05 6.73
C TYR A 619 13.83 25.51 8.12
N ILE A 620 13.51 26.74 8.52
CA ILE A 620 13.89 27.28 9.84
C ILE A 620 12.66 27.24 10.75
N THR A 621 12.79 26.57 11.90
CA THR A 621 11.76 26.49 12.94
C THR A 621 12.31 26.96 14.30
N LEU A 622 11.49 26.94 15.35
CA LEU A 622 11.90 27.27 16.72
C LEU A 622 11.93 26.02 17.61
N THR A 623 12.87 25.97 18.55
CA THR A 623 12.88 25.00 19.66
C THR A 623 11.85 25.37 20.72
N ALA A 624 11.62 24.46 21.69
CA ALA A 624 10.82 24.78 22.89
C ALA A 624 11.39 25.95 23.71
N ASN A 625 12.67 26.28 23.54
CA ASN A 625 13.36 27.42 24.17
C ASN A 625 13.31 28.71 23.31
N LEU A 626 12.53 28.71 22.22
CA LEU A 626 12.44 29.79 21.22
C LEU A 626 13.74 30.07 20.43
N GLU A 627 14.66 29.10 20.39
CA GLU A 627 15.91 29.20 19.62
C GLU A 627 15.70 28.76 18.16
N LYS A 628 16.41 29.35 17.20
CA LYS A 628 16.31 28.98 15.78
C LYS A 628 16.94 27.60 15.54
N LYS A 629 16.12 26.63 15.11
CA LYS A 629 16.60 25.31 14.62
C LYS A 629 16.44 25.23 13.10
N PRO A 630 17.53 25.18 12.32
CA PRO A 630 17.45 24.79 10.91
C PRO A 630 17.19 23.28 10.79
N LEU A 631 16.31 22.94 9.86
CA LEU A 631 15.93 21.60 9.45
C LEU A 631 16.17 21.49 7.93
N LYS A 632 16.45 20.29 7.42
CA LYS A 632 16.89 20.11 6.03
C LYS A 632 16.20 18.93 5.34
N ILE A 633 15.85 19.13 4.07
CA ILE A 633 15.61 18.05 3.11
C ILE A 633 16.89 17.93 2.26
N ARG A 634 17.41 16.71 2.11
CA ARG A 634 18.64 16.44 1.34
C ARG A 634 18.47 16.70 -0.15
N LYS A 635 19.58 16.93 -0.86
CA LYS A 635 19.59 17.05 -2.32
C LYS A 635 19.19 15.73 -3.00
N ARG A 636 18.66 15.88 -4.21
CA ARG A 636 18.21 14.84 -5.16
C ARG A 636 17.13 13.88 -4.62
N VAL A 637 16.42 14.28 -3.55
CA VAL A 637 15.30 13.51 -3.00
C VAL A 637 14.13 13.52 -3.98
N THR A 638 13.59 12.33 -4.29
CA THR A 638 12.54 12.14 -5.30
C THR A 638 11.23 11.69 -4.67
N PHE A 639 10.13 12.36 -4.99
CA PHE A 639 8.81 12.08 -4.42
C PHE A 639 7.92 11.24 -5.35
N TRP A 640 7.28 10.22 -4.77
CA TRP A 640 6.35 9.27 -5.40
C TRP A 640 5.01 9.29 -4.65
N PHE A 641 3.88 9.59 -5.30
CA PHE A 641 2.58 9.79 -4.64
C PHE A 641 1.44 9.01 -5.31
N SER A 642 0.63 8.24 -4.55
CA SER A 642 -0.47 7.39 -5.10
C SER A 642 -1.91 7.86 -4.78
N SER A 643 -2.12 9.16 -4.56
CA SER A 643 -3.44 9.76 -4.25
C SER A 643 -4.45 9.74 -5.40
N VAL A 644 -5.75 9.59 -5.08
CA VAL A 644 -6.87 9.72 -6.04
C VAL A 644 -7.22 11.18 -6.39
N GLY A 645 -6.87 12.16 -5.53
CA GLY A 645 -7.08 13.58 -5.82
C GLY A 645 -6.00 14.20 -6.71
N SER A 646 -6.31 15.31 -7.40
CA SER A 646 -5.31 16.22 -7.98
C SER A 646 -4.40 16.82 -6.90
N MET A 647 -3.30 17.47 -7.28
CA MET A 647 -2.59 18.32 -6.32
C MET A 647 -3.38 19.61 -6.07
N GLN A 648 -3.37 20.08 -4.82
CA GLN A 648 -4.02 21.33 -4.42
C GLN A 648 -3.20 22.59 -4.84
N ASP A 649 -1.95 22.40 -5.27
CA ASP A 649 -1.06 23.46 -5.76
C ASP A 649 -0.61 23.10 -7.19
N GLU A 650 -1.14 23.83 -8.18
CA GLU A 650 -0.81 23.68 -9.61
C GLU A 650 0.71 23.81 -9.86
N GLN A 651 1.40 24.68 -9.12
CA GLN A 651 2.82 24.93 -9.34
C GLN A 651 3.64 23.71 -8.90
N LEU A 652 3.27 23.04 -7.81
CA LEU A 652 3.82 21.74 -7.44
C LEU A 652 3.44 20.68 -8.49
N GLU A 653 2.18 20.67 -8.95
CA GLU A 653 1.68 19.71 -9.94
C GLU A 653 2.52 19.70 -11.22
N THR A 654 2.85 20.87 -11.78
CA THR A 654 3.70 20.97 -12.99
C THR A 654 5.11 20.40 -12.86
N ARG A 655 5.59 20.04 -11.65
CA ARG A 655 6.90 19.41 -11.43
C ARG A 655 6.85 17.87 -11.42
N PHE A 656 5.66 17.26 -11.39
CA PHE A 656 5.49 15.81 -11.39
C PHE A 656 5.25 15.28 -12.82
N PHE A 657 5.57 14.00 -13.01
CA PHE A 657 5.15 13.22 -14.18
C PHE A 657 3.83 12.51 -13.85
N PHE A 658 2.91 12.54 -14.82
CA PHE A 658 1.62 11.87 -14.76
C PHE A 658 1.56 10.79 -15.83
N GLY A 659 1.36 9.54 -15.39
CA GLY A 659 0.91 8.44 -16.24
C GLY A 659 -0.46 7.98 -15.77
N ASP A 660 -1.42 7.86 -16.68
CA ASP A 660 -2.72 7.26 -16.37
C ASP A 660 -2.58 5.73 -16.33
N THR A 661 -3.09 5.08 -15.27
CA THR A 661 -3.15 3.61 -15.14
C THR A 661 -4.15 3.02 -16.13
N ASP A 662 -3.87 1.85 -16.68
CA ASP A 662 -4.75 1.13 -17.62
C ASP A 662 -6.05 0.70 -16.90
N GLU A 663 -7.17 1.37 -17.18
CA GLU A 663 -8.50 1.05 -16.64
C GLU A 663 -9.31 0.13 -17.60
N SER A 664 -8.66 -0.67 -18.45
CA SER A 664 -9.35 -1.54 -19.41
C SER A 664 -9.74 -2.90 -18.84
N GLY A 665 -10.86 -3.45 -19.34
CA GLY A 665 -11.28 -4.82 -18.98
C GLY A 665 -10.31 -5.91 -19.46
N GLU A 666 -9.44 -5.64 -20.42
CA GLU A 666 -8.35 -6.55 -20.78
C GLU A 666 -7.26 -6.55 -19.68
N GLN A 667 -6.93 -5.38 -19.15
CA GLN A 667 -6.03 -5.22 -18.00
C GLN A 667 -6.57 -5.90 -16.74
N ASP A 668 -7.85 -5.71 -16.40
CA ASP A 668 -8.49 -6.40 -15.27
C ASP A 668 -8.28 -7.93 -15.34
N ASN A 669 -8.43 -8.51 -16.55
CA ASN A 669 -8.20 -9.93 -16.78
C ASN A 669 -6.72 -10.32 -16.63
N ARG A 670 -5.76 -9.51 -17.12
CA ARG A 670 -4.32 -9.74 -16.92
C ARG A 670 -3.94 -9.72 -15.44
N VAL A 671 -4.44 -8.72 -14.70
CA VAL A 671 -4.25 -8.59 -13.24
C VAL A 671 -4.83 -9.80 -12.52
N HIS A 672 -6.07 -10.20 -12.85
CA HIS A 672 -6.76 -11.32 -12.23
C HIS A 672 -6.06 -12.68 -12.46
N GLU A 673 -5.51 -12.93 -13.66
CA GLU A 673 -4.70 -14.15 -13.90
C GLU A 673 -3.34 -14.11 -13.18
N ASN A 674 -2.69 -12.95 -13.05
CA ASN A 674 -1.48 -12.84 -12.23
C ASN A 674 -1.78 -13.05 -10.73
N GLN A 675 -2.91 -12.54 -10.22
CA GLN A 675 -3.38 -12.85 -8.86
C GLN A 675 -3.61 -14.36 -8.65
N LYS A 676 -4.21 -15.07 -9.62
CA LYS A 676 -4.39 -16.53 -9.54
C LYS A 676 -3.08 -17.30 -9.48
N LYS A 677 -2.05 -16.89 -10.24
CA LYS A 677 -0.73 -17.55 -10.22
C LYS A 677 -0.12 -17.56 -8.81
N ARG A 678 -0.18 -16.42 -8.11
CA ARG A 678 0.32 -16.23 -6.74
C ARG A 678 -0.35 -17.11 -5.67
N VAL A 679 -1.53 -17.68 -5.96
CA VAL A 679 -2.25 -18.59 -5.05
C VAL A 679 -1.97 -20.07 -5.35
N ARG A 680 -1.47 -20.40 -6.56
CA ARG A 680 -1.24 -21.78 -7.03
C ARG A 680 0.11 -22.37 -6.61
N LEU A 681 1.10 -21.53 -6.32
CA LEU A 681 2.45 -21.93 -5.90
C LEU A 681 2.73 -21.34 -4.51
N PRO A 682 3.28 -22.11 -3.56
CA PRO A 682 3.73 -21.56 -2.29
C PRO A 682 5.03 -20.76 -2.48
N ASP A 683 5.11 -19.55 -1.92
CA ASP A 683 6.36 -18.77 -1.88
C ASP A 683 7.43 -19.52 -1.07
N THR A 684 8.47 -20.02 -1.75
CA THR A 684 9.61 -20.71 -1.11
C THR A 684 10.99 -20.24 -1.59
N ALA A 685 11.06 -19.32 -2.56
CA ALA A 685 12.28 -18.65 -3.01
C ALA A 685 11.94 -17.27 -3.59
N ILE A 686 12.92 -16.35 -3.61
CA ILE A 686 12.86 -15.10 -4.38
C ILE A 686 13.32 -15.41 -5.82
N ASP A 687 12.66 -14.85 -6.84
CA ASP A 687 13.06 -14.98 -8.25
C ASP A 687 14.46 -14.34 -8.47
N ASP A 688 15.40 -15.08 -9.05
CA ASP A 688 16.77 -14.61 -9.29
C ASP A 688 16.80 -13.35 -10.19
N ASP A 689 15.83 -13.17 -11.10
CA ASP A 689 15.72 -11.94 -11.89
C ASP A 689 15.53 -10.70 -11.00
N ILE A 690 14.86 -10.83 -9.85
CA ILE A 690 14.68 -9.74 -8.87
C ILE A 690 16.01 -9.44 -8.17
N LEU A 691 16.77 -10.48 -7.82
CA LEU A 691 18.09 -10.32 -7.20
C LEU A 691 19.09 -9.67 -8.18
N ILE A 692 19.03 -10.03 -9.46
CA ILE A 692 19.81 -9.41 -10.55
C ILE A 692 19.42 -7.93 -10.71
N CYS A 693 18.12 -7.59 -10.69
CA CYS A 693 17.67 -6.18 -10.74
C CYS A 693 18.25 -5.35 -9.58
N ARG A 694 18.20 -5.88 -8.36
CA ARG A 694 18.75 -5.23 -7.16
C ARG A 694 20.27 -5.05 -7.27
N ALA A 695 21.00 -6.07 -7.75
CA ALA A 695 22.45 -6.00 -7.95
C ALA A 695 22.86 -5.00 -9.05
N ILE A 696 22.12 -4.93 -10.17
CA ILE A 696 22.31 -3.92 -11.22
C ILE A 696 22.13 -2.51 -10.63
N PHE A 697 21.06 -2.27 -9.87
CA PHE A 697 20.83 -0.97 -9.25
C PHE A 697 21.89 -0.61 -8.21
N GLU A 698 22.43 -1.56 -7.43
CA GLU A 698 23.57 -1.28 -6.54
C GLU A 698 24.81 -0.79 -7.31
N MET A 699 25.13 -1.41 -8.45
CA MET A 699 26.26 -0.99 -9.29
C MET A 699 26.02 0.37 -9.97
N ILE A 700 24.78 0.71 -10.30
CA ILE A 700 24.40 2.04 -10.80
C ILE A 700 24.42 3.07 -9.66
N PHE A 701 24.02 2.71 -8.45
CA PHE A 701 23.90 3.63 -7.32
C PHE A 701 25.19 3.78 -6.50
N GLU A 702 26.25 3.05 -6.84
CA GLU A 702 27.60 3.16 -6.26
C GLU A 702 28.22 4.54 -6.46
N LYS A 703 27.84 5.28 -7.52
CA LYS A 703 28.43 6.58 -7.86
C LYS A 703 27.43 7.56 -8.47
N GLU A 704 27.84 8.82 -8.47
CA GLU A 704 27.15 9.93 -9.15
C GLU A 704 27.68 10.08 -10.60
N TYR A 705 26.87 10.67 -11.49
CA TYR A 705 27.19 10.83 -12.91
C TYR A 705 26.96 12.27 -13.38
N TYR A 706 27.85 12.77 -14.25
CA TYR A 706 27.51 13.83 -15.19
C TYR A 706 27.26 13.22 -16.57
N VAL A 707 26.17 13.65 -17.22
CA VAL A 707 25.77 13.16 -18.55
C VAL A 707 25.70 14.33 -19.53
N LEU A 708 26.41 14.23 -20.66
CA LEU A 708 26.40 15.20 -21.73
C LEU A 708 25.64 14.68 -22.95
N VAL A 709 24.94 15.58 -23.64
CA VAL A 709 24.15 15.29 -24.84
C VAL A 709 24.69 16.14 -26.01
N PRO A 710 25.72 15.69 -26.74
CA PRO A 710 26.39 16.50 -27.77
C PRO A 710 25.46 17.00 -28.88
N PHE A 711 24.42 16.22 -29.17
CA PHE A 711 23.43 16.51 -30.22
C PHE A 711 22.21 17.32 -29.72
N VAL A 712 22.26 17.94 -28.53
CA VAL A 712 21.09 18.64 -27.96
C VAL A 712 20.51 19.70 -28.91
N ASP A 713 21.36 20.43 -29.66
CA ASP A 713 20.93 21.43 -30.66
C ASP A 713 20.31 20.81 -31.93
N ALA A 714 20.35 19.49 -32.11
CA ALA A 714 19.61 18.78 -33.15
C ALA A 714 18.19 18.39 -32.73
N ILE A 715 17.87 18.51 -31.43
CA ILE A 715 16.53 18.22 -30.90
C ILE A 715 15.63 19.44 -31.11
N THR A 716 14.50 19.24 -31.80
CA THR A 716 13.45 20.25 -31.92
C THR A 716 12.35 19.96 -30.91
N TRP A 717 12.14 20.90 -29.99
CA TRP A 717 11.07 20.85 -28.99
C TRP A 717 9.89 21.75 -29.39
N ASN A 718 8.69 21.19 -29.43
CA ASN A 718 7.49 21.88 -29.94
C ASN A 718 6.67 22.57 -28.83
N ASP A 719 6.64 22.02 -27.61
CA ASP A 719 5.93 22.61 -26.47
C ASP A 719 6.77 23.70 -25.76
N LYS A 720 6.96 24.85 -26.43
CA LYS A 720 7.77 25.96 -25.92
C LYS A 720 7.07 26.82 -24.86
N GLU A 721 5.78 26.60 -24.63
CA GLU A 721 5.00 27.32 -23.61
C GLU A 721 5.32 26.77 -22.21
N HIS A 722 5.20 25.45 -22.02
CA HIS A 722 5.47 24.81 -20.73
C HIS A 722 6.96 24.50 -20.57
N ARG A 723 7.78 25.52 -20.32
CA ARG A 723 9.26 25.42 -20.25
C ARG A 723 9.81 24.31 -19.36
N ARG A 724 9.07 23.89 -18.32
CA ARG A 724 9.43 22.74 -17.44
C ARG A 724 9.39 21.39 -18.16
N ASN A 725 8.58 21.23 -19.21
CA ASN A 725 8.45 19.97 -19.93
C ASN A 725 9.72 19.63 -20.75
N TRP A 726 10.44 20.64 -21.22
CA TRP A 726 11.79 20.47 -21.77
C TRP A 726 12.78 19.97 -20.71
N ASP A 727 12.79 20.60 -19.54
CA ASP A 727 13.64 20.20 -18.42
C ASP A 727 13.34 18.75 -17.96
N LYS A 728 12.05 18.38 -17.84
CA LYS A 728 11.59 17.00 -17.59
C LYS A 728 12.10 16.03 -18.66
N PHE A 729 12.01 16.39 -19.94
CA PHE A 729 12.47 15.53 -21.03
C PHE A 729 14.00 15.35 -21.02
N LEU A 730 14.76 16.40 -20.70
CA LEU A 730 16.20 16.28 -20.50
C LEU A 730 16.52 15.38 -19.32
N ASP A 731 15.94 15.59 -18.14
CA ASP A 731 16.19 14.76 -16.96
C ASP A 731 15.85 13.27 -17.24
N LEU A 732 14.79 13.00 -17.99
CA LEU A 732 14.44 11.66 -18.51
C LEU A 732 15.52 11.10 -19.46
N LEU A 733 16.01 11.91 -20.41
CA LEU A 733 17.07 11.51 -21.34
C LEU A 733 18.37 11.17 -20.60
N LEU A 734 18.84 12.03 -19.69
CA LEU A 734 20.03 11.75 -18.90
C LEU A 734 19.85 10.44 -18.10
N SER A 735 18.65 10.19 -17.56
CA SER A 735 18.31 8.99 -16.79
C SER A 735 18.32 7.69 -17.59
N VAL A 736 18.00 7.74 -18.89
CA VAL A 736 18.15 6.59 -19.80
C VAL A 736 19.63 6.26 -20.03
N VAL A 737 20.48 7.27 -20.26
CA VAL A 737 21.92 7.08 -20.53
C VAL A 737 22.63 6.35 -19.36
N VAL A 738 22.24 6.65 -18.12
CA VAL A 738 22.81 6.02 -16.91
C VAL A 738 22.61 4.50 -16.88
N PHE A 739 21.53 3.95 -17.45
CA PHE A 739 21.38 2.48 -17.52
C PHE A 739 22.45 1.80 -18.39
N LYS A 740 23.02 2.49 -19.39
CA LYS A 740 24.11 1.99 -20.24
C LYS A 740 25.49 2.55 -19.83
N HIS A 741 25.69 2.96 -18.57
CA HIS A 741 26.90 3.68 -18.14
C HIS A 741 28.24 2.93 -18.28
N ARG A 742 28.24 1.63 -18.57
CA ARG A 742 29.45 0.84 -18.88
C ARG A 742 29.70 0.68 -20.39
N GLN A 743 28.66 0.85 -21.19
CA GLN A 743 28.66 0.72 -22.65
C GLN A 743 28.85 2.08 -23.36
N ARG A 744 28.41 3.17 -22.72
CA ARG A 744 28.52 4.54 -23.24
C ARG A 744 29.94 5.08 -23.07
N LYS A 745 30.36 5.92 -24.01
CA LYS A 745 31.69 6.56 -23.99
C LYS A 745 31.80 7.50 -22.78
N ILE A 746 32.94 7.49 -22.12
CA ILE A 746 33.30 8.43 -21.05
C ILE A 746 34.41 9.33 -21.56
N ILE A 747 34.26 10.65 -21.38
CA ILE A 747 35.29 11.64 -21.72
C ILE A 747 35.42 12.62 -20.56
N ASN A 748 36.63 12.81 -20.03
CA ASN A 748 36.90 13.70 -18.89
C ASN A 748 35.98 13.47 -17.66
N GLY A 749 35.53 12.23 -17.46
CA GLY A 749 34.58 11.82 -16.39
C GLY A 749 33.09 11.91 -16.76
N TYR A 750 32.74 12.52 -17.89
CA TYR A 750 31.37 12.69 -18.36
C TYR A 750 30.91 11.49 -19.20
N LEU A 751 29.72 10.95 -18.92
CA LEU A 751 29.03 10.03 -19.82
C LEU A 751 28.54 10.78 -21.05
N ILE A 752 28.75 10.22 -22.24
CA ILE A 752 28.27 10.78 -23.50
C ILE A 752 27.03 10.01 -23.97
N ALA A 753 25.91 10.71 -24.09
CA ALA A 753 24.64 10.18 -24.60
C ALA A 753 24.70 9.85 -26.10
N ASP A 754 23.84 8.94 -26.54
CA ASP A 754 23.71 8.49 -27.93
C ASP A 754 22.28 8.71 -28.47
N ILE A 755 22.11 8.65 -29.79
CA ILE A 755 20.81 8.84 -30.47
C ILE A 755 19.80 7.75 -30.08
N GLU A 756 20.27 6.54 -29.71
CA GLU A 756 19.44 5.50 -29.10
C GLU A 756 18.76 5.96 -27.81
N ASP A 757 19.51 6.65 -26.93
CA ASP A 757 19.02 7.10 -25.63
C ASP A 757 17.93 8.16 -25.84
N PHE A 758 18.10 9.03 -26.85
CA PHE A 758 17.06 9.97 -27.27
C PHE A 758 15.80 9.28 -27.77
N GLU A 759 15.91 8.27 -28.65
CA GLU A 759 14.72 7.58 -29.18
C GLU A 759 13.98 6.78 -28.08
N ARG A 760 14.71 6.19 -27.12
CA ARG A 760 14.10 5.57 -25.93
C ARG A 760 13.45 6.62 -25.01
N ALA A 761 14.14 7.71 -24.67
CA ALA A 761 13.56 8.79 -23.86
C ALA A 761 12.30 9.40 -24.52
N LYS A 762 12.32 9.58 -25.84
CA LYS A 762 11.16 10.03 -26.65
C LYS A 762 10.02 9.02 -26.67
N LYS A 763 10.30 7.71 -26.74
CA LYS A 763 9.29 6.65 -26.58
C LYS A 763 8.61 6.75 -25.20
N ILE A 764 9.40 6.84 -24.13
CA ILE A 764 8.90 6.92 -22.75
C ILE A 764 8.09 8.21 -22.53
N TYR A 765 8.61 9.36 -22.96
CA TYR A 765 7.92 10.65 -22.83
C TYR A 765 6.61 10.68 -23.62
N LYS A 766 6.51 10.00 -24.78
CA LYS A 766 5.28 9.94 -25.58
C LYS A 766 4.08 9.39 -24.79
N GLY A 767 4.29 8.51 -23.82
CA GLY A 767 3.21 7.98 -22.97
C GLY A 767 2.64 9.00 -21.98
N THR A 768 3.47 9.87 -21.41
CA THR A 768 3.05 10.94 -20.47
C THR A 768 2.88 12.31 -21.15
N ALA A 769 3.21 12.40 -22.44
CA ALA A 769 3.32 13.63 -23.21
C ALA A 769 2.07 14.50 -23.17
N VAL A 770 0.90 13.92 -23.45
CA VAL A 770 -0.36 14.68 -23.57
C VAL A 770 -0.76 15.25 -22.21
N SER A 771 -0.68 14.43 -21.15
CA SER A 771 -1.01 14.84 -19.79
C SER A 771 -0.04 15.91 -19.26
N ASN A 772 1.28 15.77 -19.53
CA ASN A 772 2.29 16.77 -19.20
C ASN A 772 2.14 18.08 -20.01
N ALA A 773 1.72 18.03 -21.27
CA ALA A 773 1.58 19.21 -22.15
C ALA A 773 0.23 19.93 -22.04
N THR A 774 -0.71 19.39 -21.24
CA THR A 774 -2.05 19.96 -21.04
C THR A 774 -2.46 20.15 -19.58
N ASN A 775 -1.74 19.55 -18.62
CA ASN A 775 -2.14 19.40 -17.21
C ASN A 775 -3.52 18.72 -17.03
N LEU A 776 -3.96 17.95 -18.04
CA LEU A 776 -5.20 17.19 -18.03
C LEU A 776 -4.92 15.69 -17.83
N ASN A 777 -5.73 15.00 -17.03
CA ASN A 777 -5.72 13.54 -16.95
C ASN A 777 -6.50 12.90 -18.11
N GLY A 778 -6.39 11.58 -18.31
CA GLY A 778 -7.04 10.87 -19.41
C GLY A 778 -8.56 11.13 -19.54
N LYS A 779 -9.29 11.27 -18.43
CA LYS A 779 -10.74 11.53 -18.45
C LYS A 779 -11.06 12.98 -18.84
N GLU A 780 -10.26 13.94 -18.38
CA GLU A 780 -10.32 15.34 -18.81
C GLU A 780 -10.01 15.47 -20.32
N ILE A 781 -9.04 14.71 -20.83
CA ILE A 781 -8.67 14.64 -22.25
C ILE A 781 -9.82 14.09 -23.10
N GLU A 782 -10.47 12.98 -22.71
CA GLU A 782 -11.62 12.44 -23.45
C GLU A 782 -12.84 13.37 -23.44
N ILE A 783 -13.09 14.09 -22.34
CA ILE A 783 -14.12 15.14 -22.30
C ILE A 783 -13.79 16.25 -23.31
N MET A 784 -12.55 16.73 -23.36
CA MET A 784 -12.14 17.77 -24.32
C MET A 784 -12.22 17.30 -25.78
N LYS A 785 -11.87 16.03 -26.08
CA LYS A 785 -12.10 15.43 -27.41
C LYS A 785 -13.59 15.36 -27.76
N ALA A 786 -14.44 14.96 -26.81
CA ALA A 786 -15.89 14.84 -27.04
C ALA A 786 -16.58 16.20 -27.25
N ILE A 787 -16.09 17.27 -26.59
CA ILE A 787 -16.47 18.67 -26.82
C ILE A 787 -16.01 19.14 -28.21
N GLN A 788 -14.73 18.95 -28.55
CA GLN A 788 -14.15 19.33 -29.84
C GLN A 788 -14.82 18.62 -31.03
N ALA A 789 -15.28 17.38 -30.84
CA ALA A 789 -16.04 16.61 -31.83
C ALA A 789 -17.55 16.94 -31.84
N ALA A 790 -18.00 18.00 -31.16
CA ALA A 790 -19.38 18.48 -31.18
C ALA A 790 -19.53 19.74 -32.04
N SER A 791 -20.70 19.92 -32.65
CA SER A 791 -20.98 21.08 -33.50
C SER A 791 -20.87 22.38 -32.70
N GLY A 792 -20.09 23.35 -33.20
CA GLY A 792 -19.81 24.59 -32.49
C GLY A 792 -19.07 24.43 -31.15
N CYS A 793 -18.45 23.28 -30.89
CA CYS A 793 -17.84 22.94 -29.60
C CYS A 793 -18.80 23.06 -28.39
N LYS A 794 -20.10 22.88 -28.62
CA LYS A 794 -21.16 22.83 -27.60
C LYS A 794 -21.74 21.41 -27.52
N ILE A 795 -21.86 20.87 -26.31
CA ILE A 795 -22.37 19.52 -26.06
C ILE A 795 -23.14 19.47 -24.73
N SER A 796 -24.22 18.68 -24.64
CA SER A 796 -24.90 18.52 -23.35
C SER A 796 -24.12 17.59 -22.42
N TYR A 797 -24.32 17.73 -21.11
CA TYR A 797 -23.74 16.81 -20.13
C TYR A 797 -24.21 15.36 -20.38
N ARG A 798 -25.44 15.18 -20.87
CA ARG A 798 -25.97 13.86 -21.23
C ARG A 798 -25.20 13.26 -22.40
N ASP A 799 -25.02 14.01 -23.49
CA ASP A 799 -24.28 13.53 -24.67
C ASP A 799 -22.81 13.27 -24.33
N LEU A 800 -22.24 14.03 -23.39
CA LEU A 800 -20.91 13.77 -22.84
C LEU A 800 -20.86 12.43 -22.09
N GLN A 801 -21.83 12.10 -21.24
CA GLN A 801 -21.91 10.78 -20.61
C GLN A 801 -22.02 9.67 -21.66
N GLU A 802 -22.92 9.83 -22.64
CA GLU A 802 -23.17 8.82 -23.68
C GLU A 802 -21.95 8.63 -24.62
N LYS A 803 -21.15 9.68 -24.86
CA LYS A 803 -19.89 9.58 -25.65
C LYS A 803 -18.67 9.08 -24.87
N THR A 804 -18.55 9.41 -23.58
CA THR A 804 -17.33 9.14 -22.78
C THR A 804 -17.48 7.93 -21.84
N GLY A 805 -18.69 7.45 -21.60
CA GLY A 805 -18.99 6.40 -20.62
C GLY A 805 -18.93 6.85 -19.15
N ILE A 806 -18.60 8.12 -18.87
CA ILE A 806 -18.39 8.62 -17.51
C ILE A 806 -19.74 8.75 -16.75
N LYS A 807 -19.83 8.19 -15.53
CA LYS A 807 -21.00 8.31 -14.63
C LYS A 807 -21.32 9.81 -14.37
N ALA A 808 -22.61 10.17 -14.32
CA ALA A 808 -23.08 11.56 -14.22
C ALA A 808 -22.37 12.42 -13.16
N THR A 809 -22.26 11.90 -11.92
CA THR A 809 -21.62 12.59 -10.80
C THR A 809 -20.12 12.80 -11.04
N SER A 810 -19.44 11.79 -11.60
CA SER A 810 -18.02 11.87 -11.95
C SER A 810 -17.78 12.89 -13.06
N LEU A 811 -18.57 12.86 -14.14
CA LEU A 811 -18.49 13.85 -15.22
C LEU A 811 -18.69 15.28 -14.69
N ARG A 812 -19.66 15.45 -13.79
CA ARG A 812 -19.92 16.74 -13.14
C ARG A 812 -18.71 17.21 -12.34
N TYR A 813 -18.13 16.36 -11.48
CA TYR A 813 -16.96 16.73 -10.68
C TYR A 813 -15.70 16.96 -11.52
N THR A 814 -15.51 16.23 -12.62
CA THR A 814 -14.38 16.47 -13.53
C THR A 814 -14.51 17.82 -14.23
N ILE A 815 -15.72 18.27 -14.59
CA ILE A 815 -15.92 19.58 -15.23
C ILE A 815 -15.95 20.74 -14.23
N GLU A 816 -16.68 20.60 -13.13
CA GLU A 816 -16.99 21.69 -12.18
C GLU A 816 -16.09 21.75 -10.94
N GLY A 817 -15.41 20.67 -10.58
CA GLY A 817 -14.84 20.48 -9.24
C GLY A 817 -15.81 19.72 -8.30
N ARG A 818 -15.28 19.22 -7.19
CA ARG A 818 -16.04 18.55 -6.11
C ARG A 818 -16.60 19.54 -5.09
N ASP A 819 -15.81 20.55 -4.73
CA ASP A 819 -16.12 21.53 -3.69
C ASP A 819 -15.69 22.96 -4.09
N ARG A 820 -15.58 23.88 -3.13
CA ARG A 820 -15.23 25.30 -3.34
C ARG A 820 -13.72 25.60 -3.42
N TYR A 821 -12.87 24.59 -3.28
CA TYR A 821 -11.41 24.67 -3.30
C TYR A 821 -10.79 23.81 -4.42
N SER A 822 -11.49 22.78 -4.90
CA SER A 822 -11.09 21.99 -6.07
C SER A 822 -11.54 22.65 -7.38
N GLU A 823 -10.60 23.11 -8.22
CA GLU A 823 -10.94 23.57 -9.57
C GLU A 823 -11.02 22.38 -10.56
N GLY A 824 -12.17 22.21 -11.21
CA GLY A 824 -12.35 21.24 -12.29
C GLY A 824 -11.82 21.75 -13.64
N LEU A 825 -12.20 21.05 -14.72
CA LEU A 825 -11.84 21.39 -16.10
C LEU A 825 -12.17 22.85 -16.49
N LEU A 826 -13.18 23.46 -15.86
CA LEU A 826 -13.54 24.87 -16.04
C LEU A 826 -12.49 25.87 -15.52
N GLY A 827 -11.68 25.51 -14.52
CA GLY A 827 -10.53 26.30 -14.08
C GLY A 827 -9.31 26.06 -14.98
N LYS A 828 -9.01 24.78 -15.25
CA LYS A 828 -7.87 24.35 -16.07
C LYS A 828 -7.92 24.86 -17.53
N VAL A 829 -9.09 24.81 -18.16
CA VAL A 829 -9.23 25.09 -19.61
C VAL A 829 -9.80 26.48 -19.85
N LYS A 830 -8.90 27.46 -19.99
CA LYS A 830 -9.26 28.85 -20.31
C LYS A 830 -10.14 28.92 -21.59
N GLY A 831 -11.35 29.44 -21.44
CA GLY A 831 -12.34 29.55 -22.51
C GLY A 831 -13.36 28.40 -22.55
N LEU A 832 -13.28 27.42 -21.64
CA LEU A 832 -14.36 26.48 -21.38
C LEU A 832 -15.42 27.12 -20.46
N SER A 833 -16.69 26.74 -20.66
CA SER A 833 -17.83 27.26 -19.89
C SER A 833 -18.92 26.20 -19.73
N SER A 834 -19.70 26.27 -18.65
CA SER A 834 -20.92 25.48 -18.50
C SER A 834 -22.12 26.35 -18.11
N TYR A 835 -23.31 26.00 -18.61
CA TYR A 835 -24.55 26.74 -18.37
C TYR A 835 -25.77 25.82 -18.53
N VAL A 836 -26.94 26.31 -18.11
CA VAL A 836 -28.22 25.58 -18.18
C VAL A 836 -29.17 26.31 -19.11
N GLU A 837 -29.62 25.63 -20.16
CA GLU A 837 -30.73 26.08 -21.00
C GLU A 837 -32.03 25.45 -20.49
N THR A 838 -33.16 26.14 -20.69
CA THR A 838 -34.48 25.66 -20.24
C THR A 838 -35.44 25.66 -21.42
N ASP A 839 -35.68 24.47 -21.96
CA ASP A 839 -36.61 24.25 -23.06
C ASP A 839 -38.04 24.15 -22.51
N THR A 840 -38.92 25.07 -22.91
CA THR A 840 -40.35 25.03 -22.58
C THR A 840 -41.18 24.63 -23.79
N GLU A 841 -41.59 23.37 -23.85
CA GLU A 841 -42.54 22.91 -24.87
C GLU A 841 -43.97 23.35 -24.50
N THR A 842 -44.57 24.22 -25.31
CA THR A 842 -45.98 24.58 -25.22
C THR A 842 -46.84 23.50 -25.88
N GLY A 843 -47.29 22.51 -25.09
CA GLY A 843 -48.22 21.48 -25.55
C GLY A 843 -49.57 22.08 -25.99
N ASN A 844 -50.01 21.72 -27.21
CA ASN A 844 -51.32 22.10 -27.76
C ASN A 844 -52.46 21.36 -27.00
N GLY A 845 -52.80 21.83 -25.79
CA GLY A 845 -53.79 21.13 -24.96
C GLY A 845 -53.97 21.59 -23.52
N GLY A 846 -53.74 22.87 -23.19
CA GLY A 846 -54.26 23.52 -21.97
C GLY A 846 -53.74 23.02 -20.61
N ASN A 847 -52.85 22.02 -20.54
CA ASN A 847 -52.36 21.43 -19.29
C ASN A 847 -50.84 21.36 -19.24
N ARG A 848 -50.26 22.07 -18.26
CA ARG A 848 -48.85 22.03 -17.78
C ARG A 848 -47.77 21.87 -18.88
N ALA A 849 -47.20 23.00 -19.30
CA ALA A 849 -45.93 23.00 -20.03
C ALA A 849 -44.85 22.24 -19.24
N LYS A 850 -44.10 21.36 -19.92
CA LYS A 850 -42.89 20.75 -19.37
C LYS A 850 -41.72 21.68 -19.66
N SER A 851 -41.02 22.11 -18.61
CA SER A 851 -39.71 22.77 -18.72
C SER A 851 -38.61 21.73 -18.51
N CYS A 852 -37.87 21.37 -19.56
CA CYS A 852 -36.67 20.56 -19.45
C CYS A 852 -35.46 21.47 -19.22
N ARG A 853 -34.69 21.23 -18.15
CA ARG A 853 -33.45 21.94 -17.87
C ARG A 853 -32.26 21.11 -18.34
N ASN A 854 -31.65 21.52 -19.44
CA ASN A 854 -30.52 20.83 -20.06
C ASN A 854 -29.22 21.58 -19.73
N LYS A 855 -28.24 20.89 -19.14
CA LYS A 855 -26.92 21.48 -18.86
C LYS A 855 -25.96 21.22 -20.01
N PHE A 856 -25.30 22.27 -20.47
CA PHE A 856 -24.35 22.27 -21.58
C PHE A 856 -22.94 22.65 -21.12
N CYS A 857 -21.95 22.13 -21.84
CA CYS A 857 -20.55 22.53 -21.80
C CYS A 857 -20.18 23.10 -23.18
N GLU A 858 -19.48 24.23 -23.21
CA GLU A 858 -19.11 24.92 -24.45
C GLU A 858 -17.71 25.54 -24.36
N TYR A 859 -16.87 25.28 -25.37
CA TYR A 859 -15.52 25.85 -25.48
C TYR A 859 -15.46 26.96 -26.55
N LYS A 860 -14.91 28.13 -26.17
CA LYS A 860 -14.85 29.36 -27.00
C LYS A 860 -13.44 29.89 -27.24
N GLY A 861 -12.40 29.12 -26.90
CA GLY A 861 -11.02 29.46 -27.23
C GLY A 861 -10.63 29.00 -28.64
N ASP A 862 -9.35 29.15 -28.98
CA ASP A 862 -8.83 28.69 -30.26
C ASP A 862 -8.72 27.16 -30.32
N LEU A 863 -9.39 26.57 -31.30
CA LEU A 863 -9.40 25.12 -31.52
C LEU A 863 -8.03 24.58 -31.97
N PHE A 864 -7.21 25.39 -32.65
CA PHE A 864 -5.87 25.01 -33.11
C PHE A 864 -4.89 24.84 -31.93
N THR A 865 -5.01 25.68 -30.91
CA THR A 865 -4.26 25.56 -29.65
C THR A 865 -4.56 24.24 -28.92
N ILE A 866 -5.78 23.69 -29.02
CA ILE A 866 -6.12 22.37 -28.46
C ILE A 866 -5.62 21.24 -29.36
N THR A 867 -5.88 21.27 -30.67
CA THR A 867 -5.49 20.17 -31.57
C THR A 867 -3.97 20.00 -31.65
N SER A 868 -3.21 21.10 -31.66
CA SER A 868 -1.74 21.05 -31.65
C SER A 868 -1.20 20.31 -30.41
N LYS A 869 -1.66 20.69 -29.21
CA LYS A 869 -1.25 20.07 -27.93
C LYS A 869 -1.69 18.61 -27.76
N LEU A 870 -2.79 18.20 -28.40
CA LEU A 870 -3.29 16.81 -28.33
C LEU A 870 -2.69 15.86 -29.37
N TYR A 871 -2.23 16.36 -30.53
CA TYR A 871 -1.94 15.49 -31.69
C TYR A 871 -0.57 15.66 -32.38
N GLN A 872 0.25 16.66 -32.01
CA GLN A 872 1.60 16.78 -32.57
C GLN A 872 2.65 15.98 -31.77
N PRO A 873 3.74 15.49 -32.41
CA PRO A 873 4.87 14.93 -31.70
C PRO A 873 5.56 16.02 -30.86
N VAL A 874 5.75 15.78 -29.56
CA VAL A 874 6.31 16.80 -28.64
C VAL A 874 7.76 17.17 -29.00
N CYS A 875 8.54 16.19 -29.46
CA CYS A 875 9.91 16.41 -29.93
C CYS A 875 10.27 15.57 -31.16
N THR A 876 11.22 16.10 -31.94
CA THR A 876 11.88 15.42 -33.06
C THR A 876 13.40 15.66 -32.99
N ILE A 877 14.18 14.90 -33.76
CA ILE A 877 15.63 15.08 -33.88
C ILE A 877 16.03 15.05 -35.36
N ASP A 878 16.91 15.97 -35.75
CA ASP A 878 17.64 15.92 -37.02
C ASP A 878 18.81 14.94 -36.84
N LYS A 879 18.72 13.75 -37.45
CA LYS A 879 19.72 12.69 -37.25
C LYS A 879 21.07 12.99 -37.92
N GLU A 880 21.07 13.69 -39.05
CA GLU A 880 22.31 14.07 -39.74
C GLU A 880 23.05 15.15 -38.95
N LYS A 881 22.33 16.17 -38.47
CA LYS A 881 22.87 17.18 -37.56
C LYS A 881 23.31 16.56 -36.23
N ALA A 882 22.58 15.59 -35.69
CA ALA A 882 22.95 14.91 -34.45
C ALA A 882 24.27 14.13 -34.57
N VAL A 883 24.43 13.33 -35.63
CA VAL A 883 25.68 12.61 -35.92
C VAL A 883 26.83 13.59 -36.13
N ARG A 884 26.59 14.69 -36.87
CA ARG A 884 27.62 15.71 -37.12
C ARG A 884 28.05 16.44 -35.84
N LEU A 885 27.11 17.00 -35.06
CA LEU A 885 27.39 17.67 -33.78
C LEU A 885 28.12 16.75 -32.80
N THR A 886 27.73 15.47 -32.74
CA THR A 886 28.41 14.48 -31.90
C THR A 886 29.85 14.26 -32.38
N SER A 887 30.08 14.19 -33.68
CA SER A 887 31.42 14.02 -34.27
C SER A 887 32.31 15.25 -34.05
N GLU A 888 31.77 16.45 -34.24
CA GLU A 888 32.41 17.74 -33.93
C GLU A 888 32.80 17.83 -32.44
N PHE A 889 31.89 17.45 -31.53
CA PHE A 889 32.15 17.40 -30.08
C PHE A 889 33.24 16.40 -29.69
N MET A 890 33.21 15.18 -30.27
CA MET A 890 34.23 14.15 -30.04
C MET A 890 35.62 14.63 -30.49
N ALA A 891 35.71 15.27 -31.66
CA ALA A 891 36.97 15.80 -32.19
C ALA A 891 37.52 16.93 -31.30
N ASN A 892 36.72 17.97 -31.06
CA ASN A 892 37.12 19.15 -30.27
C ASN A 892 37.56 18.77 -28.84
N THR A 893 36.93 17.77 -28.23
CA THR A 893 37.32 17.31 -26.88
C THR A 893 38.63 16.50 -26.91
N THR A 894 38.90 15.77 -28.00
CA THR A 894 40.15 15.03 -28.19
C THR A 894 41.33 15.98 -28.43
N GLU A 895 41.16 17.02 -29.24
CA GLU A 895 42.20 18.03 -29.48
C GLU A 895 42.54 18.84 -28.22
N ASN A 896 41.54 19.29 -27.45
CA ASN A 896 41.80 20.02 -26.21
C ASN A 896 42.52 19.15 -25.16
N THR A 897 42.25 17.84 -25.11
CA THR A 897 42.93 16.92 -24.19
C THR A 897 44.44 16.77 -24.50
N LEU A 898 44.85 16.96 -25.76
CA LEU A 898 46.26 16.99 -26.16
C LEU A 898 46.98 18.29 -25.77
N MET A 899 46.25 19.35 -25.42
CA MET A 899 46.81 20.65 -25.01
C MET A 899 46.89 20.83 -23.48
N THR A 900 46.23 19.99 -22.69
CA THR A 900 46.14 20.14 -21.22
C THR A 900 47.12 19.28 -20.41
N HIS A 901 48.06 18.57 -21.04
CA HIS A 901 49.11 17.81 -20.34
C HIS A 901 50.27 18.70 -19.83
N ASN A 902 49.92 19.71 -19.01
CA ASN A 902 50.82 20.44 -18.10
C ASN A 902 50.00 21.29 -17.11
N ASP A 903 49.36 20.67 -16.10
CA ASP A 903 49.74 20.89 -14.69
C ASP A 903 48.89 20.10 -13.67
N SER A 904 49.45 19.93 -12.46
CA SER A 904 48.79 19.51 -11.21
C SER A 904 47.98 18.18 -11.17
N GLN A 905 48.56 17.16 -10.53
CA GLN A 905 47.85 15.97 -10.08
C GLN A 905 47.04 16.24 -8.80
N LEU A 906 45.83 15.67 -8.68
CA LEU A 906 45.17 15.45 -7.39
C LEU A 906 45.31 13.99 -6.99
N ASN A 907 46.24 13.69 -6.08
CA ASN A 907 46.47 12.34 -5.58
C ASN A 907 45.44 11.96 -4.49
N VAL A 908 44.89 10.75 -4.61
CA VAL A 908 44.16 10.07 -3.54
C VAL A 908 44.97 8.85 -3.12
N SER A 909 45.40 8.79 -1.86
CA SER A 909 45.95 7.57 -1.27
C SER A 909 45.74 7.52 0.25
N HIS A 910 45.36 6.33 0.72
CA HIS A 910 45.23 6.01 2.15
C HIS A 910 46.59 5.69 2.77
N LEU A 911 46.73 5.91 4.08
CA LEU A 911 47.62 5.12 4.93
C LEU A 911 46.95 4.80 6.27
N ASN A 912 47.24 3.61 6.81
CA ASN A 912 46.74 3.12 8.08
C ASN A 912 47.76 3.32 9.22
N ASP A 913 47.21 3.49 10.41
CA ASP A 913 47.65 2.98 11.71
C ASP A 913 49.13 2.52 11.88
N SER A 914 49.87 3.21 12.76
CA SER A 914 50.48 2.56 13.95
C SER A 914 51.32 3.51 14.82
N GLY A 915 51.21 3.31 16.14
CA GLY A 915 52.40 3.17 17.00
C GLY A 915 53.12 4.40 17.58
N ILE A 916 52.89 4.61 18.88
CA ILE A 916 53.89 5.02 19.91
C ILE A 916 54.26 6.52 20.05
N ARG A 917 54.25 6.92 21.33
CA ARG A 917 54.74 8.13 22.04
C ARG A 917 56.10 8.66 21.50
N GLU A 918 56.50 9.92 21.69
CA GLU A 918 56.53 10.71 22.95
C GLU A 918 56.62 12.24 22.71
N ASN A 919 56.39 13.02 23.79
CA ASN A 919 56.95 14.37 24.06
C ASN A 919 56.53 15.56 23.16
N THR A 920 56.48 16.81 23.63
CA THR A 920 56.10 17.44 24.93
C THR A 920 55.93 18.94 24.64
N ASP A 921 55.00 19.62 25.32
CA ASP A 921 54.88 21.08 25.41
C ASP A 921 54.56 21.81 24.06
N ASN A 922 54.04 23.05 24.02
CA ASN A 922 53.76 23.99 25.10
C ASN A 922 52.50 24.86 24.85
N THR A 923 52.01 25.49 25.93
CA THR A 923 51.19 26.72 26.08
C THR A 923 50.90 27.63 24.84
N ASN A 924 49.80 28.40 24.75
CA ASN A 924 48.82 28.84 25.76
C ASN A 924 47.51 29.43 25.14
N LYS A 925 46.44 29.50 25.95
CA LYS A 925 45.30 30.49 26.03
C LYS A 925 44.81 31.21 24.75
N ILE A 926 43.54 31.13 24.36
CA ILE A 926 42.28 31.54 25.06
C ILE A 926 42.18 33.05 25.35
N THR A 927 41.30 33.77 24.63
CA THR A 927 40.23 34.61 25.23
C THR A 927 39.11 34.91 24.21
N TYR A 928 37.92 35.30 24.66
CA TYR A 928 36.71 35.58 23.85
C TYR A 928 35.87 36.68 24.55
N SER A 929 34.94 37.33 23.81
CA SER A 929 33.88 38.28 24.28
C SER A 929 34.38 39.65 24.82
N THR A 930 33.61 40.77 24.91
CA THR A 930 32.15 41.13 24.92
C THR A 930 31.92 42.53 24.25
N GLU A 931 30.74 43.11 23.91
CA GLU A 931 29.32 42.66 23.89
C GLU A 931 28.36 43.36 22.86
N ARG A 932 28.01 44.66 23.02
CA ARG A 932 26.91 45.44 22.36
C ARG A 932 27.33 46.92 22.18
N GLY A 933 26.69 47.84 21.44
CA GLY A 933 25.46 47.88 20.60
C GLY A 933 25.11 49.33 20.13
N THR A 934 23.86 49.55 19.67
CA THR A 934 23.11 50.84 19.45
C THR A 934 23.49 51.86 18.33
N ASP A 935 22.60 51.94 17.32
CA ASP A 935 21.78 53.09 16.85
C ASP A 935 22.31 54.29 15.98
N ASP A 936 21.35 54.85 15.21
CA ASP A 936 21.27 56.13 14.44
C ASP A 936 22.22 56.44 13.24
N ALA A 937 21.87 57.27 12.21
CA ALA A 937 20.58 57.63 11.59
C ALA A 937 20.75 58.46 10.27
N ILE A 938 19.88 58.22 9.26
CA ILE A 938 19.24 59.19 8.30
C ILE A 938 20.08 60.00 7.24
N ASP A 939 19.77 59.71 5.96
CA ASP A 939 19.59 60.54 4.73
C ASP A 939 20.64 61.39 3.96
N ASN A 940 20.71 61.08 2.65
CA ASN A 940 20.66 61.94 1.43
C ASN A 940 21.70 63.07 1.14
N LEU A 941 22.40 62.98 -0.02
CA LEU A 941 22.00 63.66 -1.29
C LEU A 941 22.94 63.39 -2.52
N TYR A 942 22.34 63.04 -3.67
CA TYR A 942 22.61 63.49 -5.06
C TYR A 942 23.98 63.27 -5.82
N ILE A 943 23.87 62.60 -7.00
CA ILE A 943 24.32 63.01 -8.37
C ILE A 943 25.81 63.38 -8.63
N SER A 944 26.53 62.89 -9.67
CA SER A 944 26.29 61.86 -10.73
C SER A 944 27.53 61.59 -11.61
N GLN A 945 27.47 60.52 -12.42
CA GLN A 945 28.18 60.27 -13.70
C GLN A 945 29.68 59.86 -13.72
N GLU A 946 29.94 58.98 -14.70
CA GLU A 946 31.18 58.34 -15.17
C GLU A 946 31.64 57.07 -14.41
N SER A 947 31.43 55.83 -14.86
CA SER A 947 31.50 55.14 -16.17
C SER A 947 32.87 54.54 -16.54
N THR A 948 33.19 53.40 -15.92
CA THR A 948 34.13 52.40 -16.46
C THR A 948 33.53 51.00 -16.32
N GLU A 949 33.15 50.39 -17.44
CA GLU A 949 32.70 48.99 -17.50
C GLU A 949 33.90 48.04 -17.64
N GLN A 950 33.87 46.88 -16.97
CA GLN A 950 34.59 45.68 -17.42
C GLN A 950 33.76 44.41 -17.15
N ASN A 951 33.03 43.97 -18.19
CA ASN A 951 32.75 42.60 -18.66
C ASN A 951 32.68 41.46 -17.61
N PHE A 952 31.65 40.62 -17.58
CA PHE A 952 31.45 39.57 -18.59
C PHE A 952 29.99 39.06 -18.72
N ILE A 953 29.31 39.42 -19.83
CA ILE A 953 27.99 38.95 -20.34
C ILE A 953 28.00 39.30 -21.86
N PHE A 954 27.31 38.73 -22.87
CA PHE A 954 26.15 37.81 -23.05
C PHE A 954 26.58 36.42 -23.62
N ASN A 955 25.80 35.31 -23.66
CA ASN A 955 24.40 35.00 -24.05
C ASN A 955 24.22 34.80 -25.59
N PRO A 956 23.07 34.33 -26.16
CA PRO A 956 23.11 33.36 -27.27
C PRO A 956 22.39 33.85 -28.56
N SER A 957 22.20 32.90 -29.49
CA SER A 957 21.43 32.99 -30.75
C SER A 957 22.08 33.74 -31.93
N LEU A 958 22.09 33.06 -33.08
CA LEU A 958 22.17 33.66 -34.42
C LEU A 958 21.42 32.74 -35.40
N SER A 959 20.71 33.32 -36.37
CA SER A 959 19.85 32.58 -37.28
C SER A 959 19.79 33.21 -38.68
N ASN A 960 20.68 32.75 -39.58
CA ASN A 960 20.71 33.04 -41.03
C ASN A 960 20.85 34.54 -41.42
N PRO A 961 21.03 34.87 -42.73
CA PRO A 961 21.46 34.04 -43.87
C PRO A 961 22.78 34.55 -44.53
N VAL A 962 23.34 33.79 -45.48
CA VAL A 962 24.08 34.34 -46.65
C VAL A 962 24.13 33.28 -47.78
N VAL A 963 24.31 33.72 -49.02
CA VAL A 963 24.28 32.89 -50.25
C VAL A 963 25.53 33.17 -51.10
N CYS A 964 26.19 32.11 -51.59
CA CYS A 964 26.98 31.96 -52.84
C CYS A 964 27.69 30.58 -52.77
N GLU A 965 27.53 29.67 -53.74
CA GLU A 965 28.35 29.50 -54.97
C GLU A 965 29.80 28.98 -54.72
N SER A 966 30.37 28.04 -55.50
CA SER A 966 29.83 27.15 -56.57
C SER A 966 30.89 26.10 -57.00
N LEU A 967 30.48 25.08 -57.79
CA LEU A 967 31.33 24.19 -58.65
C LEU A 967 32.30 23.20 -57.93
N ALA A 968 32.80 22.10 -58.53
CA ALA A 968 32.30 21.16 -59.57
C ALA A 968 33.29 19.97 -59.76
N LYS A 969 32.87 18.91 -60.47
CA LYS A 969 33.67 17.81 -61.10
C LYS A 969 34.18 16.70 -60.15
N ASN A 970 33.92 15.40 -60.40
CA ASN A 970 34.47 14.44 -61.42
C ASN A 970 35.94 14.06 -61.09
N GLU A 971 36.45 12.82 -61.24
CA GLU A 971 36.01 11.56 -61.91
C GLU A 971 36.82 10.37 -61.29
N VAL A 972 36.23 9.19 -61.00
CA VAL A 972 36.28 7.89 -61.76
C VAL A 972 37.51 6.96 -61.53
N ASN A 973 37.22 5.73 -61.04
CA ASN A 973 37.87 4.40 -61.27
C ASN A 973 39.36 4.19 -60.82
N ASP A 974 39.92 2.98 -60.63
CA ASP A 974 39.42 1.59 -60.41
C ASP A 974 40.57 0.72 -59.84
N ASN A 975 40.28 -0.50 -59.31
CA ASN A 975 41.03 -1.74 -59.61
C ASN A 975 40.54 -2.98 -58.82
N ASP A 976 39.80 -3.84 -59.53
CA ASP A 976 39.70 -5.31 -59.53
C ASP A 976 40.39 -6.20 -58.44
N SER A 977 39.65 -7.23 -58.01
CA SER A 977 39.96 -8.63 -58.41
C SER A 977 38.81 -9.64 -58.15
N HIS A 978 38.54 -10.53 -59.12
CA HIS A 978 37.65 -11.71 -59.02
C HIS A 978 38.46 -12.98 -58.59
N HIS A 979 37.96 -14.21 -58.38
CA HIS A 979 36.74 -15.00 -58.71
C HIS A 979 36.35 -15.93 -57.51
N PHE A 980 35.21 -16.64 -57.35
CA PHE A 980 34.33 -17.47 -58.23
C PHE A 980 34.99 -18.80 -58.71
N LEU A 981 34.36 -20.00 -58.86
CA LEU A 981 33.04 -20.62 -58.52
C LEU A 981 33.33 -21.91 -57.65
N GLU A 982 32.67 -23.09 -57.57
CA GLU A 982 31.43 -23.81 -58.03
C GLU A 982 31.31 -25.11 -57.13
N CYS A 983 30.38 -26.09 -57.12
CA CYS A 983 29.11 -26.47 -57.81
C CYS A 983 28.29 -27.47 -56.92
N GLU A 984 27.20 -28.06 -57.44
CA GLU A 984 26.42 -29.21 -56.88
C GLU A 984 26.75 -30.54 -57.65
N PRO A 985 26.02 -31.71 -57.63
CA PRO A 985 24.81 -32.13 -56.88
C PRO A 985 24.68 -33.63 -56.39
N CYS A 986 23.58 -33.90 -55.66
CA CYS A 986 22.68 -35.10 -55.65
C CYS A 986 23.05 -36.53 -55.11
N GLU A 987 22.01 -37.13 -54.47
CA GLU A 987 21.61 -38.58 -54.41
C GLU A 987 22.44 -39.63 -53.60
N SER A 988 21.87 -40.73 -53.02
CA SER A 988 20.46 -41.09 -52.64
C SER A 988 20.35 -42.41 -51.78
N LEU A 989 19.17 -42.64 -51.14
CA LEU A 989 18.53 -43.96 -50.78
C LEU A 989 19.22 -44.91 -49.73
N SER A 990 18.55 -45.83 -48.98
CA SER A 990 17.11 -46.12 -48.69
C SER A 990 16.84 -47.21 -47.60
N GLN A 991 15.55 -47.43 -47.26
CA GLN A 991 14.87 -48.63 -46.66
C GLN A 991 14.70 -48.75 -45.11
N ASN A 992 13.57 -49.26 -44.55
CA ASN A 992 12.25 -49.62 -45.11
C ASN A 992 11.12 -49.78 -44.05
N SER A 993 9.84 -49.59 -44.47
CA SER A 993 8.56 -50.23 -44.02
C SER A 993 8.10 -50.20 -42.52
N SER A 994 6.81 -50.10 -42.15
CA SER A 994 5.54 -49.77 -42.88
C SER A 994 4.31 -49.78 -41.93
N LEU A 995 3.37 -48.83 -42.10
CA LEU A 995 1.89 -48.90 -41.84
C LEU A 995 1.40 -49.36 -40.44
N ASP A 996 0.40 -48.78 -39.76
CA ASP A 996 -0.67 -47.80 -40.07
C ASP A 996 -1.32 -47.33 -38.71
N SER A 997 -2.27 -46.40 -38.53
CA SER A 997 -3.04 -45.50 -39.42
C SER A 997 -3.58 -44.24 -38.68
N GLU A 998 -4.33 -43.40 -39.40
CA GLU A 998 -5.17 -42.24 -39.03
C GLU A 998 -5.29 -41.76 -37.55
N LYS A 999 -4.76 -40.55 -37.29
CA LYS A 999 -5.55 -39.44 -36.70
C LYS A 999 -4.90 -38.07 -36.94
N VAL A 1000 -5.73 -37.05 -37.16
CA VAL A 1000 -5.29 -35.69 -37.54
C VAL A 1000 -4.73 -34.93 -36.33
N TYR A 1001 -3.51 -34.41 -36.48
CA TYR A 1001 -2.93 -33.30 -35.71
C TYR A 1001 -2.03 -32.47 -36.64
N GLU A 1002 -2.19 -31.16 -36.65
CA GLU A 1002 -1.33 -30.25 -37.42
C GLU A 1002 0.01 -30.02 -36.70
N PRO A 1003 1.15 -29.99 -37.42
CA PRO A 1003 2.46 -29.80 -36.81
C PRO A 1003 2.73 -28.34 -36.42
N PHE A 1004 3.46 -28.18 -35.32
CA PHE A 1004 3.87 -26.91 -34.74
C PHE A 1004 4.84 -26.16 -35.67
N VAL A 1005 4.49 -24.93 -36.08
CA VAL A 1005 5.37 -24.04 -36.88
C VAL A 1005 5.88 -22.89 -35.99
N SER A 1006 7.14 -22.48 -36.21
CA SER A 1006 7.82 -21.45 -35.43
C SER A 1006 7.28 -20.05 -35.68
N TYR A 1007 6.76 -19.40 -34.63
CA TYR A 1007 6.35 -17.99 -34.67
C TYR A 1007 7.55 -17.05 -34.57
N SER A 1008 7.90 -16.37 -35.67
CA SER A 1008 8.85 -15.24 -35.65
C SER A 1008 8.61 -14.11 -36.65
N GLU A 1009 7.73 -14.26 -37.66
CA GLU A 1009 7.54 -13.23 -38.72
C GLU A 1009 6.17 -12.54 -38.73
N ASP A 1010 5.11 -13.20 -38.24
CA ASP A 1010 3.72 -12.72 -38.39
C ASP A 1010 3.39 -11.36 -37.73
N GLN A 1011 4.06 -10.99 -36.62
CA GLN A 1011 3.71 -9.76 -35.88
C GLN A 1011 3.80 -8.49 -36.74
N ASN A 1012 4.75 -8.45 -37.70
CA ASN A 1012 4.94 -7.30 -38.58
C ASN A 1012 3.81 -7.18 -39.63
N ILE A 1013 3.16 -8.29 -39.99
CA ILE A 1013 2.04 -8.30 -40.94
C ILE A 1013 0.77 -7.71 -40.32
N TYR A 1014 0.49 -8.02 -39.05
CA TYR A 1014 -0.73 -7.55 -38.37
C TYR A 1014 -0.77 -6.03 -38.18
N GLU A 1015 0.37 -5.37 -37.90
CA GLU A 1015 0.43 -3.91 -37.82
C GLU A 1015 0.15 -3.25 -39.19
N VAL A 1016 0.76 -3.76 -40.26
CA VAL A 1016 0.59 -3.23 -41.62
C VAL A 1016 -0.83 -3.46 -42.16
N VAL A 1017 -1.50 -4.56 -41.77
CA VAL A 1017 -2.93 -4.79 -42.07
C VAL A 1017 -3.83 -3.76 -41.36
N GLY A 1018 -3.49 -3.32 -40.15
CA GLY A 1018 -4.18 -2.21 -39.49
C GLY A 1018 -4.07 -0.89 -40.28
N LEU A 1019 -2.87 -0.61 -40.80
CA LEU A 1019 -2.57 0.61 -41.56
C LEU A 1019 -3.17 0.62 -42.98
N VAL A 1020 -3.14 -0.49 -43.72
CA VAL A 1020 -3.64 -0.52 -45.11
C VAL A 1020 -5.12 -0.15 -45.19
N LYS A 1021 -5.93 -0.55 -44.21
CA LYS A 1021 -7.35 -0.17 -44.11
C LYS A 1021 -7.55 1.35 -44.00
N ILE A 1022 -6.70 2.04 -43.25
CA ILE A 1022 -6.74 3.50 -43.08
C ILE A 1022 -6.27 4.17 -44.37
N ALA A 1023 -5.21 3.65 -45.00
CA ALA A 1023 -4.70 4.13 -46.28
C ALA A 1023 -5.76 4.02 -47.40
N LEU A 1024 -6.44 2.87 -47.51
CA LEU A 1024 -7.55 2.64 -48.45
C LEU A 1024 -8.70 3.64 -48.23
N ILE A 1025 -9.14 3.85 -46.98
CA ILE A 1025 -10.18 4.86 -46.66
C ILE A 1025 -9.75 6.28 -47.10
N ASN A 1026 -8.50 6.66 -46.84
CA ASN A 1026 -8.01 8.00 -47.18
C ASN A 1026 -7.78 8.19 -48.70
N TYR A 1027 -7.38 7.14 -49.41
CA TYR A 1027 -7.29 7.13 -50.87
C TYR A 1027 -8.68 7.18 -51.53
N ALA A 1028 -9.66 6.44 -51.01
CA ALA A 1028 -11.06 6.51 -51.46
C ALA A 1028 -11.65 7.92 -51.25
N LYS A 1029 -11.43 8.55 -50.09
CA LYS A 1029 -11.86 9.93 -49.82
C LYS A 1029 -11.24 10.94 -50.79
N SER A 1030 -9.93 10.85 -51.02
CA SER A 1030 -9.18 11.86 -51.80
C SER A 1030 -9.32 11.71 -53.31
N LYS A 1031 -9.25 10.49 -53.86
CA LYS A 1031 -9.33 10.25 -55.32
C LYS A 1031 -10.73 9.89 -55.82
N TYR A 1032 -11.54 9.23 -55.00
CA TYR A 1032 -12.86 8.68 -55.40
C TYR A 1032 -14.04 9.35 -54.67
N LYS A 1033 -13.79 10.45 -53.94
CA LYS A 1033 -14.81 11.20 -53.16
C LYS A 1033 -15.62 10.33 -52.18
N SER A 1034 -15.04 9.23 -51.72
CA SER A 1034 -15.66 8.21 -50.83
C SER A 1034 -16.74 7.32 -51.46
N THR A 1035 -16.73 7.13 -52.79
CA THR A 1035 -17.60 6.17 -53.50
C THR A 1035 -16.80 5.36 -54.54
N VAL A 1036 -16.72 4.04 -54.40
CA VAL A 1036 -15.88 3.16 -55.22
C VAL A 1036 -16.73 2.19 -56.07
N ASN A 1037 -16.94 2.58 -57.33
CA ASN A 1037 -17.75 1.82 -58.29
C ASN A 1037 -17.13 0.46 -58.71
N ASP A 1038 -15.81 0.30 -58.61
CA ASP A 1038 -15.06 -0.90 -59.03
C ASP A 1038 -13.87 -1.10 -58.08
N ILE A 1039 -13.97 -2.10 -57.19
CA ILE A 1039 -12.97 -2.34 -56.15
C ILE A 1039 -11.65 -2.86 -56.74
N ASN A 1040 -11.67 -3.65 -57.81
CA ASN A 1040 -10.43 -4.15 -58.40
C ASN A 1040 -9.63 -3.00 -59.01
N LYS A 1041 -10.25 -2.16 -59.84
CA LYS A 1041 -9.57 -0.96 -60.40
C LYS A 1041 -9.13 0.04 -59.32
N PHE A 1042 -9.87 0.13 -58.22
CA PHE A 1042 -9.49 0.93 -57.06
C PHE A 1042 -8.24 0.39 -56.37
N VAL A 1043 -8.14 -0.93 -56.16
CA VAL A 1043 -6.99 -1.60 -55.53
C VAL A 1043 -5.77 -1.63 -56.47
N GLU A 1044 -5.97 -1.80 -57.77
CA GLU A 1044 -4.92 -1.58 -58.80
C GLU A 1044 -4.37 -0.16 -58.75
N SER A 1045 -5.25 0.86 -58.68
CA SER A 1045 -4.85 2.27 -58.63
C SER A 1045 -4.15 2.62 -57.31
N PHE A 1046 -4.67 2.11 -56.19
CA PHE A 1046 -4.08 2.25 -54.86
C PHE A 1046 -2.67 1.65 -54.80
N ASN A 1047 -2.50 0.40 -55.25
CA ASN A 1047 -1.18 -0.26 -55.28
C ASN A 1047 -0.23 0.33 -56.34
N LYS A 1048 -0.73 1.14 -57.28
CA LYS A 1048 0.10 1.88 -58.25
C LYS A 1048 0.57 3.23 -57.71
N GLU A 1049 -0.26 3.94 -56.94
CA GLU A 1049 0.13 5.20 -56.30
C GLU A 1049 0.82 5.02 -54.94
N ILE A 1050 0.53 3.94 -54.22
CA ILE A 1050 1.04 3.63 -52.89
C ILE A 1050 1.56 2.18 -52.87
N PRO A 1051 2.66 1.88 -53.60
CA PRO A 1051 3.11 0.52 -53.87
C PRO A 1051 3.58 -0.24 -52.63
N GLU A 1052 3.95 0.44 -51.55
CA GLU A 1052 4.45 -0.13 -50.30
C GLU A 1052 3.53 -1.24 -49.74
N TYR A 1053 2.22 -1.03 -49.77
CA TYR A 1053 1.23 -2.01 -49.29
C TYR A 1053 1.07 -3.19 -50.26
N GLY A 1054 1.05 -2.93 -51.57
CA GLY A 1054 0.99 -3.97 -52.60
C GLY A 1054 2.24 -4.86 -52.63
N GLN A 1055 3.41 -4.28 -52.34
CA GLN A 1055 4.69 -4.98 -52.24
C GLN A 1055 4.81 -5.79 -50.93
N ARG A 1056 4.33 -5.27 -49.80
CA ARG A 1056 4.42 -5.96 -48.48
C ARG A 1056 3.33 -6.99 -48.22
N LEU A 1057 2.09 -6.73 -48.64
CA LEU A 1057 0.93 -7.59 -48.37
C LEU A 1057 0.48 -8.42 -49.58
N GLY A 1058 0.92 -8.06 -50.78
CA GLY A 1058 0.43 -8.64 -52.04
C GLY A 1058 -0.96 -8.11 -52.43
N TYR A 1059 -1.21 -8.02 -53.75
CA TYR A 1059 -2.47 -7.49 -54.31
C TYR A 1059 -3.72 -8.13 -53.67
N GLN A 1060 -3.73 -9.45 -53.51
CA GLN A 1060 -4.89 -10.19 -52.99
C GLN A 1060 -5.25 -9.82 -51.54
N ARG A 1061 -4.27 -9.50 -50.68
CA ARG A 1061 -4.58 -9.09 -49.31
C ARG A 1061 -5.08 -7.65 -49.22
N VAL A 1062 -4.54 -6.75 -50.06
CA VAL A 1062 -5.06 -5.38 -50.18
C VAL A 1062 -6.48 -5.39 -50.74
N LEU A 1063 -6.77 -6.27 -51.71
CA LEU A 1063 -8.11 -6.50 -52.24
C LEU A 1063 -9.07 -6.97 -51.15
N TYR A 1064 -8.69 -8.00 -50.39
CA TYR A 1064 -9.50 -8.53 -49.29
C TYR A 1064 -9.90 -7.46 -48.26
N GLU A 1065 -8.95 -6.63 -47.78
CA GLU A 1065 -9.31 -5.57 -46.82
C GLU A 1065 -10.17 -4.45 -47.45
N ALA A 1066 -10.08 -4.21 -48.76
CA ALA A 1066 -10.97 -3.30 -49.49
C ALA A 1066 -12.40 -3.86 -49.64
N GLU A 1067 -12.54 -5.17 -49.91
CA GLU A 1067 -13.84 -5.84 -49.93
C GLU A 1067 -14.50 -5.83 -48.55
N ARG A 1068 -13.73 -6.08 -47.47
CA ARG A 1068 -14.22 -5.95 -46.08
C ARG A 1068 -14.62 -4.53 -45.68
N LEU A 1069 -14.15 -3.49 -46.36
CA LEU A 1069 -14.65 -2.13 -46.16
C LEU A 1069 -16.07 -1.97 -46.75
N LYS A 1070 -16.32 -2.54 -47.94
CA LYS A 1070 -17.64 -2.57 -48.57
C LYS A 1070 -18.65 -3.43 -47.79
N GLU A 1071 -18.23 -4.59 -47.27
CA GLU A 1071 -19.05 -5.40 -46.33
C GLU A 1071 -19.49 -4.58 -45.10
N ARG A 1072 -18.62 -3.69 -44.62
CA ARG A 1072 -18.90 -2.77 -43.50
C ARG A 1072 -19.63 -1.48 -43.92
N GLY A 1073 -20.23 -1.45 -45.10
CA GLY A 1073 -21.11 -0.36 -45.55
C GLY A 1073 -20.41 0.86 -46.15
N TRP A 1074 -19.11 0.80 -46.47
CA TRP A 1074 -18.47 1.82 -47.30
C TRP A 1074 -18.93 1.69 -48.77
N LYS A 1075 -19.02 2.82 -49.48
CA LYS A 1075 -19.63 2.96 -50.80
C LYS A 1075 -18.60 3.04 -51.92
#